data_AF-A0A8K0PT05-F1
#
_entry.id   AF-A0A8K0PT05-F1
#
_cell.length_a   1.000
_cell.length_b   1.000
_cell.length_c   1.000
_cell.angle_alpha   90.00
_cell.angle_beta   90.00
_cell.angle_gamma   90.00
#
_symmetry.space_group_name_H-M   'P 1'
#
loop_
_entity.id
_entity.type
_entity.pdbx_description
1 polymer ?
#
loop_
_entity_poly.entity_id
_entity_poly.type
_entity_poly.pdbx_seq_one_letter_code
_entity_poly.pdbx_strand_id
1 'polypeptide(L)'
;MTACAPQQGDGPVTHLSTPQHRRLAELGLYLNLPQPAIICTACGFALKADSDRVSRRLGEKHGVSKSARWGLNSLIYSLNLPDPGELPPRPDRSSPHPHLALQEGLACKHCGLRSISNKVMVEHVKKAHRSEMGLAARYNRKAWVRDHIDEKLLFQSWGARDIRRSWIVQRDRSQQVGQAADGPMPLEAAPVSVQAFAELLQSEERQHIDQPSSCHLKPADGSTSTASLLANWMRRTGWERIFEGHGGARKEILVLLSELPTSAGHSLHLGDHDGQALESSADDERKLALTVVALDRLFDRCGDTVQHTDVSLRRWLRSIIPWRAFKAPFELVTRLSSERAYRNEYKRCLCFWLRLWRLPRAMAKLITRRGFSRPQAMALTQLWDDQVWEMEEPTMGCHATEYIGDEPGILYDSGDEDEDDEDDEEQEEEGEDQYYDGENLPDNPTWPSDDGEAMVHDPAADIILQLLHFMATEDFEDGRSSSALLVYFSAVRGLSGLRGDEFLRPGQFTPILAKLIYCTRLVILEATLPRFPHNYISLDARPRYGQLEIMDSVRISKMCDGTPSPIGEFLSLMACGRAQSRSEGPSYHFEWSKDGNEISWDNCHSLSMNSFSGIRREALRLATQCYKRLMYDWEPSEPITLASIRDRLSTTTLGYSFLSDPANSLTDSYLPLFMKACLSPLDGFLKPKSQTEGQWNTKAVQAYLATHDDFLKVVMSYILTVAKEAESRSS
;
A
#
# COMPACT_ATOMS: atom_id res chain seq x y z
N MET A 1 45.57 44.79 13.18
CA MET A 1 46.05 43.76 12.25
C MET A 1 44.97 43.60 11.17
N THR A 2 44.72 44.56 10.28
CA THR A 2 45.50 44.89 9.08
C THR A 2 46.14 43.67 8.43
N ALA A 3 45.39 43.03 7.53
CA ALA A 3 45.90 42.09 6.53
C ALA A 3 45.27 42.45 5.18
N CYS A 4 46.13 42.63 4.18
CA CYS A 4 45.88 43.23 2.88
C CYS A 4 44.90 42.44 2.00
N ALA A 5 44.05 43.16 1.28
CA ALA A 5 43.35 42.68 0.10
C ALA A 5 44.33 42.44 -1.06
N PRO A 6 44.13 41.42 -1.91
CA PRO A 6 44.94 41.25 -3.11
C PRO A 6 44.50 42.27 -4.17
N GLN A 7 45.47 43.03 -4.69
CA GLN A 7 45.29 43.92 -5.84
C GLN A 7 44.97 43.09 -7.09
N GLN A 8 43.76 43.27 -7.63
CA GLN A 8 43.43 42.87 -8.99
C GLN A 8 44.16 43.81 -9.95
N GLY A 9 45.08 43.27 -10.74
CA GLY A 9 45.77 44.00 -11.78
C GLY A 9 44.85 44.25 -12.96
N ASP A 10 44.22 45.43 -12.99
CA ASP A 10 43.61 46.02 -14.19
C ASP A 10 44.74 46.48 -15.13
N GLY A 11 45.23 45.58 -15.98
CA GLY A 11 46.03 45.93 -17.14
C GLY A 11 45.12 46.14 -18.35
N PRO A 12 45.25 47.25 -19.12
CA PRO A 12 44.39 47.47 -20.27
C PRO A 12 44.68 46.42 -21.34
N VAL A 13 43.69 45.58 -21.67
CA VAL A 13 43.73 44.76 -22.87
C VAL A 13 43.88 45.71 -24.06
N THR A 14 45.02 45.65 -24.74
CA THR A 14 45.30 46.52 -25.89
C THR A 14 44.24 46.31 -26.97
N HIS A 15 43.47 47.36 -27.28
CA HIS A 15 42.50 47.33 -28.37
C HIS A 15 43.22 47.06 -29.70
N LEU A 16 42.86 45.98 -30.37
CA LEU A 16 43.37 45.65 -31.70
C LEU A 16 42.87 46.67 -32.72
N SER A 17 43.74 47.05 -33.66
CA SER A 17 43.35 47.82 -34.84
C SER A 17 42.46 47.00 -35.77
N THR A 18 41.59 47.66 -36.55
CA THR A 18 40.70 47.01 -37.54
C THR A 18 41.41 46.03 -38.49
N PRO A 19 42.64 46.29 -38.99
CA PRO A 19 43.40 45.32 -39.78
C PRO A 19 43.80 44.07 -39.01
N GLN A 20 44.14 44.19 -37.72
CA GLN A 20 44.51 43.05 -36.89
C GLN A 20 43.30 42.15 -36.57
N HIS A 21 42.13 42.74 -36.34
CA HIS A 21 40.88 41.98 -36.20
C HIS A 21 40.55 41.19 -37.47
N ARG A 22 40.68 41.81 -38.65
CA ARG A 22 40.46 41.13 -39.93
C ARG A 22 41.44 39.98 -40.13
N ARG A 23 42.71 40.19 -39.79
CA ARG A 23 43.75 39.16 -39.86
C ARG A 23 43.48 37.96 -38.95
N LEU A 24 42.96 38.17 -37.73
CA LEU A 24 42.56 37.07 -36.86
C LEU A 24 41.37 36.29 -37.45
N ALA A 25 40.37 37.01 -37.97
CA ALA A 25 39.20 36.38 -38.59
C ALA A 25 39.57 35.52 -39.82
N GLU A 26 40.48 36.00 -40.68
CA GLU A 26 41.01 35.24 -41.83
C GLU A 26 41.73 33.94 -41.42
N LEU A 27 42.29 33.90 -40.21
CA LEU A 27 42.95 32.72 -39.64
C LEU A 27 41.99 31.82 -38.83
N GLY A 28 40.69 32.13 -38.81
CA GLY A 28 39.70 31.39 -38.00
C GLY A 28 39.86 31.61 -36.49
N LEU A 29 40.35 32.79 -36.09
CA LEU A 29 40.51 33.20 -34.70
C LEU A 29 39.58 34.38 -34.38
N TYR A 30 38.96 34.33 -33.21
CA TYR A 30 38.10 35.37 -32.69
C TYR A 30 38.59 35.85 -31.32
N LEU A 31 38.84 37.14 -31.16
CA LEU A 31 39.13 37.74 -29.86
C LEU A 31 37.81 38.09 -29.17
N ASN A 32 37.50 37.40 -28.08
CA ASN A 32 36.32 37.67 -27.27
C ASN A 32 36.55 38.82 -26.29
N LEU A 33 35.53 39.66 -26.11
CA LEU A 33 35.43 40.70 -25.08
C LEU A 33 33.97 40.70 -24.57
N PRO A 34 33.69 40.88 -23.26
CA PRO A 34 34.58 41.43 -22.24
C PRO A 34 35.51 40.42 -21.54
N GLN A 35 35.30 39.11 -21.64
CA GLN A 35 36.26 38.11 -21.12
C GLN A 35 37.36 37.87 -22.17
N PRO A 36 38.58 38.43 -21.98
CA PRO A 36 39.61 38.43 -23.02
C PRO A 36 40.13 37.02 -23.27
N ALA A 37 39.76 36.44 -24.42
CA ALA A 37 40.16 35.09 -24.82
C ALA A 37 40.28 35.00 -26.34
N ILE A 38 41.24 34.21 -26.82
CA ILE A 38 41.38 33.92 -28.26
C ILE A 38 40.70 32.58 -28.57
N ILE A 39 39.59 32.63 -29.31
CA ILE A 39 38.75 31.46 -29.63
C ILE A 39 39.09 30.99 -31.04
N CYS A 40 39.33 29.69 -31.19
CA CYS A 40 39.42 29.08 -32.51
C CYS A 40 38.02 28.75 -33.00
N THR A 41 37.54 29.46 -34.01
CA THR A 41 36.16 29.32 -34.51
C THR A 41 35.90 27.94 -35.11
N ALA A 42 36.92 27.32 -35.71
CA ALA A 42 36.83 25.95 -36.24
C ALA A 42 36.85 24.85 -35.16
N CYS A 43 37.43 25.12 -34.00
CA CYS A 43 37.48 24.14 -32.89
C CYS A 43 36.37 24.36 -31.85
N GLY A 44 35.83 25.57 -31.74
CA GLY A 44 34.78 25.92 -30.80
C GLY A 44 35.24 26.05 -29.34
N PHE A 45 36.49 26.39 -29.06
CA PHE A 45 36.99 26.65 -27.70
C PHE A 45 38.12 27.68 -27.66
N ALA A 46 38.36 28.26 -26.49
CA ALA A 46 39.42 29.23 -26.26
C ALA A 46 40.80 28.54 -26.16
N LEU A 47 41.77 29.09 -26.89
CA LEU A 47 43.14 28.60 -26.90
C LEU A 47 43.98 29.36 -25.86
N LYS A 48 44.87 28.63 -25.19
CA LYS A 48 45.85 29.25 -24.30
C LYS A 48 46.82 30.10 -25.13
N ALA A 49 47.03 31.34 -24.69
CA ALA A 49 47.85 32.33 -25.39
C ALA A 49 49.37 32.18 -25.11
N ASP A 50 49.80 31.06 -24.52
CA ASP A 50 51.20 30.79 -24.20
C ASP A 50 51.99 30.32 -25.43
N SER A 51 53.19 30.86 -25.61
CA SER A 51 54.18 30.35 -26.58
C SER A 51 53.70 30.35 -28.02
N ASP A 52 53.79 29.20 -28.67
CA ASP A 52 53.42 28.96 -30.04
C ASP A 52 52.13 28.16 -30.15
N ARG A 53 51.39 27.89 -29.06
CA ARG A 53 50.25 26.96 -29.06
C ARG A 53 49.16 27.33 -30.07
N VAL A 54 48.83 28.60 -30.18
CA VAL A 54 47.82 29.07 -31.15
C VAL A 54 48.30 28.85 -32.57
N SER A 55 49.54 29.28 -32.88
CA SER A 55 50.14 29.06 -34.20
C SER A 55 50.29 27.58 -34.52
N ARG A 56 50.78 26.77 -33.59
CA ARG A 56 50.95 25.32 -33.71
C ARG A 56 49.62 24.63 -33.97
N ARG A 57 48.56 24.98 -33.24
CA ARG A 57 47.21 24.45 -33.47
C ARG A 57 46.71 24.76 -34.87
N LEU A 58 46.89 26.00 -35.35
CA LEU A 58 46.52 26.38 -36.72
C LEU A 58 47.32 25.62 -37.78
N GLY A 59 48.61 25.36 -37.53
CA GLY A 59 49.46 24.58 -38.44
C GLY A 59 49.11 23.09 -38.48
N GLU A 60 49.02 22.46 -37.32
CA GLU A 60 48.85 21.01 -37.18
C GLU A 60 47.41 20.56 -37.46
N LYS A 61 46.41 21.30 -36.97
CA LYS A 61 45.01 20.88 -37.06
C LYS A 61 44.23 21.54 -38.18
N HIS A 62 44.64 22.72 -38.63
CA HIS A 62 43.93 23.48 -39.67
C HIS A 62 44.75 23.68 -40.95
N GLY A 63 45.97 23.12 -41.03
CA GLY A 63 46.80 23.16 -42.24
C GLY A 63 47.28 24.56 -42.67
N VAL A 64 47.23 25.55 -41.78
CA VAL A 64 47.57 26.93 -42.12
C VAL A 64 49.08 27.05 -42.38
N SER A 65 49.47 27.62 -43.52
CA SER A 65 50.86 27.74 -43.94
C SER A 65 51.72 28.56 -42.95
N LYS A 66 53.04 28.34 -42.96
CA LYS A 66 53.98 29.09 -42.10
C LYS A 66 54.01 30.58 -42.44
N SER A 67 53.85 30.95 -43.72
CA SER A 67 53.81 32.34 -44.17
C SER A 67 52.57 33.09 -43.67
N ALA A 68 51.39 32.45 -43.68
CA ALA A 68 50.16 33.06 -43.18
C ALA A 68 50.17 33.30 -41.66
N ARG A 69 50.86 32.45 -40.89
CA ARG A 69 50.99 32.55 -39.42
C ARG A 69 52.16 33.45 -38.96
N TRP A 70 52.93 34.02 -39.88
CA TRP A 70 54.15 34.76 -39.54
C TRP A 70 53.85 36.00 -38.67
N GLY A 71 54.47 36.12 -37.50
CA GLY A 71 54.21 37.22 -36.55
C GLY A 71 52.94 37.09 -35.71
N LEU A 72 52.15 36.01 -35.86
CA LEU A 72 50.94 35.77 -35.07
C LEU A 72 51.23 35.60 -33.57
N ASN A 73 52.28 34.87 -33.21
CA ASN A 73 52.65 34.68 -31.80
C ASN A 73 52.98 36.01 -31.13
N SER A 74 53.73 36.89 -31.81
CA SER A 74 54.05 38.23 -31.29
C SER A 74 52.79 39.07 -31.08
N LEU A 75 51.81 38.96 -31.97
CA LEU A 75 50.52 39.64 -31.83
C LEU A 75 49.73 39.10 -30.63
N ILE A 76 49.64 37.78 -30.46
CA ILE A 76 48.92 37.16 -29.35
C ILE A 76 49.59 37.44 -28.01
N TYR A 77 50.93 37.43 -27.96
CA TYR A 77 51.69 37.82 -26.78
C TYR A 77 51.43 39.27 -26.38
N SER A 78 51.31 40.19 -27.34
CA SER A 78 51.03 41.60 -27.04
C SER A 78 49.67 41.83 -26.38
N LEU A 79 48.73 40.88 -26.49
CA LEU A 79 47.38 40.97 -25.94
C LEU A 79 47.30 40.62 -24.44
N ASN A 80 48.36 40.04 -23.84
CA ASN A 80 48.41 39.64 -22.42
C ASN A 80 47.14 38.89 -21.94
N LEU A 81 46.69 37.91 -22.72
CA LEU A 81 45.45 37.18 -22.42
C LEU A 81 45.63 36.21 -21.24
N PRO A 82 44.67 36.13 -20.29
CA PRO A 82 44.68 35.15 -19.22
C PRO A 82 44.54 33.71 -19.73
N ASP A 83 44.86 32.72 -18.88
CA ASP A 83 44.60 31.32 -19.21
C ASP A 83 43.09 31.08 -19.33
N PRO A 84 42.58 30.48 -20.44
CA PRO A 84 41.18 30.14 -20.57
C PRO A 84 40.61 29.32 -19.42
N GLY A 85 41.44 28.53 -18.72
CA GLY A 85 41.02 27.79 -17.54
C GLY A 85 40.68 28.68 -16.35
N GLU A 86 41.29 29.85 -16.23
CA GLU A 86 41.10 30.80 -15.12
C GLU A 86 39.95 31.78 -15.36
N LEU A 87 39.40 31.80 -16.59
CA LEU A 87 38.26 32.65 -16.93
C LEU A 87 37.00 32.20 -16.18
N PRO A 88 36.23 33.15 -15.59
CA PRO A 88 34.95 32.81 -14.97
C PRO A 88 33.95 32.32 -16.03
N PRO A 89 33.15 31.28 -15.73
CA PRO A 89 32.05 30.88 -16.61
C PRO A 89 31.04 32.01 -16.73
N ARG A 90 30.34 32.10 -17.87
CA ARG A 90 29.21 33.03 -18.01
C ARG A 90 28.06 32.60 -17.09
N PRO A 91 27.13 33.51 -16.73
CA PRO A 91 25.94 33.14 -15.98
C PRO A 91 25.14 32.04 -16.70
N ASP A 92 24.60 31.09 -15.94
CA ASP A 92 23.70 30.08 -16.50
C ASP A 92 22.49 30.73 -17.18
N ARG A 93 21.98 30.09 -18.23
CA ARG A 93 20.91 30.54 -19.12
C ARG A 93 21.27 31.77 -19.96
N SER A 94 22.57 32.00 -20.18
CA SER A 94 23.05 32.98 -21.16
C SER A 94 22.73 32.55 -22.59
N SER A 95 22.65 33.52 -23.51
CA SER A 95 22.56 33.25 -24.95
C SER A 95 23.82 32.51 -25.45
N PRO A 96 23.70 31.61 -26.46
CA PRO A 96 24.82 30.86 -26.99
C PRO A 96 25.92 31.80 -27.49
N HIS A 97 27.16 31.57 -27.07
CA HIS A 97 28.30 32.26 -27.65
C HIS A 97 28.51 31.77 -29.09
N PRO A 98 28.58 32.66 -30.11
CA PRO A 98 28.58 32.27 -31.53
C PRO A 98 29.75 31.38 -31.96
N HIS A 99 30.88 31.46 -31.27
CA HIS A 99 32.13 30.78 -31.65
C HIS A 99 32.55 29.66 -30.69
N LEU A 100 31.73 29.29 -29.69
CA LEU A 100 32.02 28.18 -28.78
C LEU A 100 31.13 26.98 -29.08
N ALA A 101 31.70 25.79 -28.98
CA ALA A 101 31.01 24.53 -29.23
C ALA A 101 29.94 24.27 -28.15
N LEU A 102 28.76 23.85 -28.60
CA LEU A 102 27.69 23.38 -27.73
C LEU A 102 27.89 21.91 -27.38
N GLN A 103 27.66 21.57 -26.12
CA GLN A 103 27.75 20.21 -25.62
C GLN A 103 26.46 19.87 -24.89
N GLU A 104 25.89 18.71 -25.17
CA GLU A 104 24.77 18.19 -24.38
C GLU A 104 25.29 17.59 -23.07
N GLY A 105 24.57 17.80 -21.98
CA GLY A 105 24.97 17.33 -20.66
C GLY A 105 23.78 17.16 -19.72
N LEU A 106 24.12 16.77 -18.49
CA LEU A 106 23.21 16.54 -17.37
C LEU A 106 23.65 17.43 -16.20
N ALA A 107 22.69 17.94 -15.44
CA ALA A 107 22.94 18.60 -14.16
C ALA A 107 22.16 17.93 -13.04
N CYS A 108 22.75 17.83 -11.86
CA CYS A 108 22.03 17.41 -10.66
C CYS A 108 21.11 18.54 -10.18
N LYS A 109 19.89 18.23 -9.76
CA LYS A 109 18.94 19.23 -9.23
C LYS A 109 19.24 19.65 -7.78
N HIS A 110 19.98 18.83 -7.05
CA HIS A 110 20.23 19.01 -5.62
C HIS A 110 21.60 19.66 -5.34
N CYS A 111 22.54 19.54 -6.27
CA CYS A 111 23.87 20.11 -6.13
C CYS A 111 24.43 20.62 -7.47
N GLY A 112 25.56 21.31 -7.45
CA GLY A 112 26.16 21.89 -8.65
C GLY A 112 26.87 20.91 -9.60
N LEU A 113 26.73 19.59 -9.42
CA LEU A 113 27.43 18.61 -10.26
C LEU A 113 26.86 18.58 -11.69
N ARG A 114 27.76 18.60 -12.68
CA ARG A 114 27.46 18.51 -14.12
C ARG A 114 28.24 17.35 -14.75
N SER A 115 27.63 16.64 -15.68
CA SER A 115 28.25 15.48 -16.35
C SER A 115 27.78 15.35 -17.79
N ILE A 116 28.65 14.83 -18.65
CA ILE A 116 28.29 14.38 -20.01
C ILE A 116 27.98 12.87 -20.07
N SER A 117 28.04 12.17 -18.93
CA SER A 117 27.77 10.73 -18.82
C SER A 117 26.60 10.45 -17.87
N ASN A 118 25.62 9.70 -18.38
CA ASN A 118 24.46 9.22 -17.62
C ASN A 118 24.89 8.35 -16.43
N LYS A 119 25.83 7.42 -16.64
CA LYS A 119 26.32 6.51 -15.58
C LYS A 119 26.88 7.27 -14.37
N VAL A 120 27.74 8.26 -14.64
CA VAL A 120 28.35 9.10 -13.58
C VAL A 120 27.28 9.87 -12.80
N MET A 121 26.27 10.40 -13.49
CA MET A 121 25.21 11.16 -12.84
C MET A 121 24.29 10.27 -11.99
N VAL A 122 23.91 9.10 -12.51
CA VAL A 122 23.08 8.11 -11.78
C VAL A 122 23.78 7.63 -10.51
N GLU A 123 25.06 7.27 -10.60
CA GLU A 123 25.85 6.83 -9.44
C GLU A 123 25.99 7.96 -8.40
N HIS A 124 26.22 9.19 -8.86
CA HIS A 124 26.28 10.35 -7.98
C HIS A 124 24.97 10.56 -7.21
N VAL A 125 23.82 10.62 -7.90
CA VAL A 125 22.52 10.85 -7.25
C VAL A 125 22.20 9.72 -6.25
N LYS A 126 22.47 8.46 -6.61
CA LYS A 126 22.26 7.30 -5.73
C LYS A 126 23.12 7.32 -4.46
N LYS A 127 24.31 7.90 -4.54
CA LYS A 127 25.27 7.93 -3.42
C LYS A 127 25.16 9.18 -2.57
N ALA A 128 25.11 10.36 -3.19
CA ALA A 128 25.15 11.65 -2.52
C ALA A 128 23.78 12.17 -2.08
N HIS A 129 22.70 11.78 -2.77
CA HIS A 129 21.34 12.29 -2.55
C HIS A 129 20.35 11.19 -2.18
N ARG A 130 20.81 10.20 -1.40
CA ARG A 130 19.97 9.07 -0.97
C ARG A 130 18.78 9.52 -0.10
N SER A 131 18.97 10.52 0.76
CA SER A 131 17.92 11.08 1.62
C SER A 131 16.79 11.74 0.82
N GLU A 132 17.15 12.49 -0.21
CA GLU A 132 16.24 13.22 -1.09
C GLU A 132 15.44 12.24 -1.95
N MET A 133 16.04 11.13 -2.36
CA MET A 133 15.33 10.01 -2.99
C MET A 133 14.47 9.23 -1.99
N GLY A 134 14.89 9.11 -0.73
CA GLY A 134 14.18 8.40 0.33
C GLY A 134 12.93 9.12 0.85
N LEU A 135 12.81 10.43 0.67
CA LEU A 135 11.58 11.18 0.97
C LEU A 135 10.39 10.74 0.09
N ALA A 136 10.66 10.23 -1.12
CA ALA A 136 9.63 9.60 -1.95
C ALA A 136 9.19 8.22 -1.40
N ALA A 137 10.09 7.50 -0.72
CA ALA A 137 9.83 6.18 -0.15
C ALA A 137 8.88 6.22 1.07
N ARG A 138 8.78 7.35 1.79
CA ARG A 138 7.78 7.55 2.88
C ARG A 138 6.33 7.40 2.40
N TYR A 139 6.09 7.53 1.10
CA TYR A 139 4.78 7.39 0.48
C TYR A 139 4.66 6.12 -0.37
N ASN A 140 5.49 5.09 -0.12
CA ASN A 140 5.56 3.86 -0.93
C ASN A 140 5.89 4.07 -2.42
N ARG A 141 6.41 5.24 -2.80
CA ARG A 141 6.78 5.53 -4.20
C ARG A 141 8.23 5.11 -4.46
N LYS A 142 8.46 4.24 -5.45
CA LYS A 142 9.83 3.97 -5.96
C LYS A 142 10.36 5.26 -6.63
N ALA A 143 11.50 5.75 -6.16
CA ALA A 143 12.09 7.01 -6.65
C ALA A 143 12.66 6.85 -8.07
N TRP A 144 12.17 7.67 -9.00
CA TRP A 144 12.70 7.77 -10.36
C TRP A 144 13.97 8.61 -10.37
N VAL A 145 15.05 8.10 -10.96
CA VAL A 145 16.34 8.81 -10.96
C VAL A 145 16.26 10.10 -11.78
N ARG A 146 15.49 10.09 -12.88
CA ARG A 146 15.25 11.28 -13.71
C ARG A 146 14.62 12.46 -12.97
N ASP A 147 13.88 12.22 -11.88
CA ASP A 147 13.28 13.31 -11.12
C ASP A 147 14.33 14.22 -10.47
N HIS A 148 15.55 13.71 -10.30
CA HIS A 148 16.65 14.37 -9.62
C HIS A 148 17.75 14.88 -10.56
N ILE A 149 17.55 14.72 -11.88
CA ILE A 149 18.49 15.10 -12.93
C ILE A 149 17.78 16.00 -13.95
N ASP A 150 18.42 17.08 -14.35
CA ASP A 150 18.01 17.86 -15.52
C ASP A 150 18.70 17.29 -16.77
N GLU A 151 17.90 16.73 -17.67
CA GLU A 151 18.33 16.14 -18.95
C GLU A 151 18.30 17.16 -20.10
N LYS A 152 19.00 16.86 -21.19
CA LYS A 152 19.01 17.63 -22.46
C LYS A 152 19.43 19.10 -22.29
N LEU A 153 20.29 19.38 -21.30
CA LEU A 153 20.85 20.71 -21.11
C LEU A 153 21.99 20.95 -22.10
N LEU A 154 22.03 22.16 -22.67
CA LEU A 154 23.14 22.60 -23.51
C LEU A 154 24.13 23.41 -22.68
N PHE A 155 25.40 23.04 -22.80
CA PHE A 155 26.51 23.67 -22.10
C PHE A 155 27.49 24.29 -23.08
N GLN A 156 28.09 25.40 -22.67
CA GLN A 156 29.30 25.96 -23.26
C GLN A 156 30.36 26.15 -22.18
N SER A 157 31.62 26.03 -22.56
CA SER A 157 32.77 26.27 -21.69
C SER A 157 33.87 26.96 -22.49
N TRP A 158 34.77 27.65 -21.78
CA TRP A 158 35.96 28.24 -22.41
C TRP A 158 36.93 27.16 -22.88
N GLY A 159 37.10 26.10 -22.09
CA GLY A 159 37.97 24.97 -22.39
C GLY A 159 37.32 23.92 -23.30
N ALA A 160 38.13 23.09 -23.94
CA ALA A 160 37.63 21.96 -24.71
C ALA A 160 37.00 20.91 -23.78
N ARG A 161 35.69 20.64 -23.93
CA ARG A 161 34.93 19.63 -23.16
C ARG A 161 35.01 19.78 -21.64
N ASP A 162 35.17 21.00 -21.13
CA ASP A 162 35.19 21.24 -19.68
C ASP A 162 33.77 21.43 -19.12
N ILE A 163 33.08 20.32 -18.87
CA ILE A 163 31.72 20.34 -18.32
C ILE A 163 31.67 20.90 -16.88
N ARG A 164 32.76 20.81 -16.12
CA ARG A 164 32.80 21.26 -14.72
C ARG A 164 32.84 22.78 -14.61
N ARG A 165 33.49 23.47 -15.56
CA ARG A 165 33.53 24.94 -15.66
C ARG A 165 32.67 25.47 -16.82
N SER A 166 31.54 24.80 -17.06
CA SER A 166 30.58 25.17 -18.11
C SER A 166 29.40 25.98 -17.56
N TRP A 167 28.67 26.64 -18.45
CA TRP A 167 27.40 27.31 -18.17
C TRP A 167 26.27 26.78 -19.06
N ILE A 168 25.04 26.81 -18.54
CA ILE A 168 23.84 26.41 -19.27
C ILE A 168 23.49 27.48 -20.31
N VAL A 169 23.13 27.05 -21.50
CA VAL A 169 22.76 27.92 -22.62
C VAL A 169 21.25 27.91 -22.84
N GLN A 170 20.65 29.09 -22.99
CA GLN A 170 19.24 29.24 -23.35
C GLN A 170 19.10 29.59 -24.84
N ARG A 171 18.35 28.78 -25.61
CA ARG A 171 17.98 29.08 -27.01
C ARG A 171 16.56 29.61 -27.08
N ASP A 172 16.33 30.67 -27.86
CA ASP A 172 14.99 31.16 -28.16
C ASP A 172 14.30 30.25 -29.19
N ARG A 173 13.02 29.92 -28.94
CA ARG A 173 12.20 29.03 -29.79
C ARG A 173 12.06 29.52 -31.25
N SER A 174 12.28 30.80 -31.52
CA SER A 174 12.18 31.42 -32.85
C SER A 174 13.36 31.12 -33.79
N GLN A 175 14.46 30.53 -33.30
CA GLN A 175 15.65 30.20 -34.12
C GLN A 175 15.74 28.71 -34.52
N GLN A 176 14.72 27.89 -34.23
CA GLN A 176 14.71 26.45 -34.57
C GLN A 176 14.50 26.16 -36.06
N VAL A 177 14.05 27.13 -36.86
CA VAL A 177 13.84 26.95 -38.29
C VAL A 177 15.00 27.61 -39.04
N GLY A 178 16.03 26.83 -39.41
CA GLY A 178 16.87 27.19 -40.56
C GLY A 178 18.40 27.16 -40.46
N GLN A 179 19.05 26.55 -39.46
CA GLN A 179 20.51 26.35 -39.54
C GLN A 179 20.94 24.92 -39.17
N ALA A 180 21.04 24.08 -40.21
CA ALA A 180 21.81 22.85 -40.20
C ALA A 180 23.27 23.18 -40.60
N ALA A 181 24.22 23.02 -39.67
CA ALA A 181 25.65 22.89 -40.02
C ALA A 181 26.54 22.34 -38.88
N ASP A 182 26.15 22.43 -37.60
CA ASP A 182 26.86 21.73 -36.51
C ASP A 182 25.88 21.52 -35.33
N GLY A 183 25.24 20.35 -35.28
CA GLY A 183 24.37 19.96 -34.17
C GLY A 183 25.18 19.76 -32.88
N PRO A 184 24.61 19.98 -31.69
CA PRO A 184 25.28 19.64 -30.44
C PRO A 184 25.68 18.15 -30.46
N MET A 185 26.88 17.83 -29.97
CA MET A 185 27.35 16.45 -29.83
C MET A 185 26.34 15.68 -28.94
N PRO A 186 25.68 14.61 -29.45
CA PRO A 186 24.67 13.88 -28.69
C PRO A 186 25.23 13.23 -27.43
N LEU A 187 24.42 13.23 -26.37
CA LEU A 187 24.71 12.62 -25.08
C LEU A 187 24.59 11.08 -25.13
N GLU A 188 25.51 10.39 -25.82
CA GLU A 188 25.60 8.91 -25.97
C GLU A 188 24.32 8.21 -26.48
N ALA A 189 24.40 7.57 -27.65
CA ALA A 189 23.35 6.66 -28.11
C ALA A 189 23.20 5.46 -27.16
N ALA A 190 22.01 4.88 -27.08
CA ALA A 190 21.77 3.64 -26.33
C ALA A 190 22.78 2.55 -26.77
N PRO A 191 23.23 1.66 -25.87
CA PRO A 191 24.13 0.56 -26.24
C PRO A 191 23.55 -0.25 -27.40
N VAL A 192 24.39 -0.65 -28.36
CA VAL A 192 23.96 -1.41 -29.56
C VAL A 192 23.18 -2.67 -29.18
N SER A 193 23.56 -3.35 -28.09
CA SER A 193 22.84 -4.52 -27.58
C SER A 193 21.43 -4.22 -27.06
N VAL A 194 21.23 -3.07 -26.43
CA VAL A 194 19.91 -2.60 -25.97
C VAL A 194 19.06 -2.17 -27.17
N GLN A 195 19.67 -1.51 -28.15
CA GLN A 195 18.98 -1.08 -29.36
C GLN A 195 18.49 -2.27 -30.19
N ALA A 196 19.34 -3.27 -30.44
CA ALA A 196 18.98 -4.48 -31.16
C ALA A 196 17.85 -5.26 -30.46
N PHE A 197 17.88 -5.34 -29.12
CA PHE A 197 16.84 -6.03 -28.36
C PHE A 197 15.50 -5.27 -28.37
N ALA A 198 15.52 -3.94 -28.30
CA ALA A 198 14.32 -3.11 -28.43
C ALA A 198 13.67 -3.26 -29.82
N GLU A 199 14.49 -3.25 -30.88
CA GLU A 199 14.03 -3.44 -32.26
C GLU A 199 13.42 -4.85 -32.46
N LEU A 200 14.01 -5.88 -31.86
CA LEU A 200 13.45 -7.24 -31.86
C LEU A 200 12.06 -7.27 -31.20
N LEU A 201 11.94 -6.79 -29.96
CA LEU A 201 10.66 -6.76 -29.23
C LEU A 201 9.58 -5.98 -29.99
N GLN A 202 9.95 -4.85 -30.59
CA GLN A 202 9.02 -4.08 -31.41
C GLN A 202 8.57 -4.86 -32.66
N SER A 203 9.46 -5.63 -33.27
CA SER A 203 9.13 -6.46 -34.44
C SER A 203 8.19 -7.62 -34.09
N GLU A 204 8.39 -8.25 -32.92
CA GLU A 204 7.51 -9.30 -32.39
C GLU A 204 6.11 -8.75 -32.10
N GLU A 205 6.02 -7.57 -31.46
CA GLU A 205 4.73 -6.94 -31.16
C GLU A 205 3.97 -6.56 -32.44
N ARG A 206 4.66 -6.05 -33.47
CA ARG A 206 4.05 -5.78 -34.77
C ARG A 206 3.48 -7.06 -35.42
N GLN A 207 4.18 -8.19 -35.30
CA GLN A 207 3.68 -9.48 -35.78
C GLN A 207 2.46 -9.97 -34.99
N HIS A 208 2.38 -9.65 -33.70
CA HIS A 208 1.22 -9.98 -32.85
C HIS A 208 -0.01 -9.13 -33.22
N ILE A 209 0.17 -7.83 -33.48
CA ILE A 209 -0.92 -6.94 -33.95
C ILE A 209 -1.52 -7.43 -35.27
N ASP A 210 -0.68 -7.98 -36.17
CA ASP A 210 -1.11 -8.50 -37.47
C ASP A 210 -1.89 -9.84 -37.37
N GLN A 211 -1.98 -10.47 -36.18
CA GLN A 211 -2.73 -11.71 -35.96
C GLN A 211 -4.11 -11.43 -35.31
N PRO A 212 -5.22 -11.91 -35.91
CA PRO A 212 -6.56 -11.72 -35.34
C PRO A 212 -6.78 -12.63 -34.11
N SER A 213 -6.61 -12.08 -32.91
CA SER A 213 -6.86 -12.79 -31.66
C SER A 213 -8.34 -12.71 -31.25
N SER A 214 -9.00 -13.87 -31.25
CA SER A 214 -10.32 -14.11 -30.66
C SER A 214 -10.15 -14.68 -29.26
N CYS A 215 -10.37 -13.89 -28.22
CA CYS A 215 -10.55 -14.40 -26.86
C CYS A 215 -11.70 -13.64 -26.15
N HIS A 216 -12.76 -14.39 -25.85
CA HIS A 216 -13.96 -13.96 -25.13
C HIS A 216 -13.80 -14.26 -23.64
N LEU A 217 -14.01 -13.28 -22.77
CA LEU A 217 -14.25 -13.46 -21.33
C LEU A 217 -15.58 -12.78 -20.98
N LYS A 218 -16.41 -13.46 -20.17
CA LYS A 218 -17.79 -13.08 -19.83
C LYS A 218 -17.84 -12.04 -18.70
N PRO A 219 -18.78 -11.08 -18.70
CA PRO A 219 -19.07 -10.23 -17.56
C PRO A 219 -20.14 -10.83 -16.63
N ALA A 220 -19.96 -10.66 -15.33
CA ALA A 220 -20.98 -10.91 -14.31
C ALA A 220 -21.91 -9.69 -14.14
N ASP A 221 -23.22 -9.96 -14.13
CA ASP A 221 -24.30 -8.99 -13.94
C ASP A 221 -24.60 -8.71 -12.46
N GLY A 222 -25.06 -7.48 -12.16
CA GLY A 222 -26.03 -7.28 -11.08
C GLY A 222 -25.92 -5.98 -10.29
N SER A 223 -26.51 -4.89 -10.78
CA SER A 223 -26.82 -3.71 -9.95
C SER A 223 -28.09 -3.97 -9.12
N THR A 224 -27.91 -4.22 -7.82
CA THR A 224 -29.04 -4.37 -6.86
C THR A 224 -29.15 -3.12 -5.99
N SER A 225 -30.36 -2.54 -5.93
CA SER A 225 -30.67 -1.35 -5.12
C SER A 225 -30.48 -1.61 -3.61
N THR A 226 -29.96 -0.61 -2.90
CA THR A 226 -29.62 -0.63 -1.45
C THR A 226 -30.78 -1.02 -0.54
N ALA A 227 -32.03 -0.70 -0.91
CA ALA A 227 -33.23 -1.10 -0.17
C ALA A 227 -33.52 -2.62 -0.25
N SER A 228 -33.11 -3.28 -1.34
CA SER A 228 -33.26 -4.74 -1.53
C SER A 228 -32.18 -5.53 -0.76
N LEU A 229 -30.97 -4.96 -0.65
CA LEU A 229 -29.85 -5.58 0.07
C LEU A 229 -30.10 -5.67 1.58
N LEU A 230 -30.59 -4.58 2.19
CA LEU A 230 -30.98 -4.59 3.61
C LEU A 230 -32.13 -5.56 3.89
N ALA A 231 -33.10 -5.68 2.98
CA ALA A 231 -34.19 -6.67 3.10
C ALA A 231 -33.68 -8.12 3.03
N ASN A 232 -32.64 -8.38 2.24
CA ASN A 232 -31.99 -9.69 2.15
C ASN A 232 -31.15 -10.00 3.40
N TRP A 233 -30.45 -9.00 3.95
CA TRP A 233 -29.72 -9.14 5.22
C TRP A 233 -30.66 -9.50 6.37
N MET A 234 -31.73 -8.74 6.55
CA MET A 234 -32.72 -8.97 7.61
C MET A 234 -33.42 -10.32 7.44
N ARG A 235 -33.67 -10.75 6.20
CA ARG A 235 -34.21 -12.08 5.90
C ARG A 235 -33.22 -13.20 6.26
N ARG A 236 -31.92 -13.05 5.95
CA ARG A 236 -30.89 -14.08 6.24
C ARG A 236 -30.61 -14.20 7.73
N THR A 237 -30.47 -13.08 8.44
CA THR A 237 -30.20 -13.07 9.88
C THR A 237 -31.44 -13.45 10.69
N GLY A 238 -32.63 -13.11 10.19
CA GLY A 238 -33.91 -13.38 10.86
C GLY A 238 -34.08 -12.60 12.16
N TRP A 239 -33.31 -11.52 12.37
CA TRP A 239 -33.30 -10.76 13.62
C TRP A 239 -34.67 -10.18 13.98
N GLU A 240 -35.45 -9.71 12.99
CA GLU A 240 -36.84 -9.28 13.21
C GLU A 240 -37.67 -10.39 13.87
N ARG A 241 -37.56 -11.63 13.38
CA ARG A 241 -38.28 -12.76 13.97
C ARG A 241 -37.77 -13.11 15.37
N ILE A 242 -36.47 -12.98 15.61
CA ILE A 242 -35.85 -13.26 16.91
C ILE A 242 -36.30 -12.23 17.96
N PHE A 243 -36.49 -10.95 17.57
CA PHE A 243 -36.72 -9.84 18.52
C PHE A 243 -38.11 -9.17 18.46
N GLU A 244 -38.94 -9.35 17.42
CA GLU A 244 -40.17 -8.55 17.17
C GLU A 244 -41.50 -9.30 17.23
N GLY A 245 -41.54 -10.59 17.60
CA GLY A 245 -42.80 -11.31 17.81
C GLY A 245 -43.74 -10.60 18.81
N HIS A 246 -45.07 -10.71 18.61
CA HIS A 246 -46.12 -9.97 19.33
C HIS A 246 -45.83 -9.81 20.84
N GLY A 247 -45.43 -8.60 21.24
CA GLY A 247 -45.07 -8.21 22.61
C GLY A 247 -43.63 -7.70 22.81
N GLY A 248 -42.75 -7.77 21.79
CA GLY A 248 -41.40 -7.17 21.73
C GLY A 248 -40.38 -7.78 22.71
N ALA A 249 -39.21 -8.21 22.23
CA ALA A 249 -38.07 -8.48 23.13
C ALA A 249 -37.57 -7.16 23.72
N ARG A 250 -37.13 -7.14 24.98
CA ARG A 250 -36.56 -5.93 25.59
C ARG A 250 -35.13 -5.74 25.13
N LYS A 251 -34.96 -5.23 23.90
CA LYS A 251 -33.68 -5.04 23.20
C LYS A 251 -32.68 -4.26 24.07
N GLU A 252 -33.13 -3.26 24.80
CA GLU A 252 -32.33 -2.48 25.78
C GLU A 252 -31.69 -3.36 26.87
N ILE A 253 -32.42 -4.35 27.39
CA ILE A 253 -31.89 -5.29 28.40
C ILE A 253 -30.90 -6.27 27.78
N LEU A 254 -31.15 -6.72 26.55
CA LEU A 254 -30.24 -7.64 25.85
C LEU A 254 -28.85 -7.01 25.63
N VAL A 255 -28.82 -5.72 25.29
CA VAL A 255 -27.57 -4.96 25.14
C VAL A 255 -26.86 -4.87 26.50
N LEU A 256 -27.55 -4.44 27.55
CA LEU A 256 -26.99 -4.29 28.91
C LEU A 256 -26.45 -5.61 29.50
N LEU A 257 -27.12 -6.73 29.23
CA LEU A 257 -26.66 -8.05 29.67
C LEU A 257 -25.27 -8.38 29.12
N SER A 258 -24.88 -7.84 27.97
CA SER A 258 -23.58 -8.10 27.33
C SER A 258 -22.45 -7.19 27.81
N GLU A 259 -22.70 -6.21 28.67
CA GLU A 259 -21.66 -5.26 29.14
C GLU A 259 -20.57 -5.95 29.98
N LEU A 260 -19.36 -5.40 30.01
CA LEU A 260 -18.31 -5.98 30.87
C LEU A 260 -18.53 -5.57 32.35
N PRO A 261 -18.16 -6.42 33.32
CA PRO A 261 -18.30 -6.09 34.74
C PRO A 261 -17.41 -4.88 35.09
N THR A 262 -17.92 -3.98 35.94
CA THR A 262 -17.18 -2.78 36.36
C THR A 262 -16.28 -3.12 37.55
N SER A 263 -15.06 -2.58 37.55
CA SER A 263 -14.05 -2.81 38.62
C SER A 263 -14.50 -2.39 40.02
N ALA A 264 -15.55 -1.57 40.12
CA ALA A 264 -16.10 -1.09 41.39
C ALA A 264 -17.01 -2.11 42.09
N GLY A 265 -17.39 -3.21 41.43
CA GLY A 265 -18.20 -4.29 42.03
C GLY A 265 -19.58 -3.81 42.50
N HIS A 266 -20.17 -2.83 41.82
CA HIS A 266 -21.52 -2.34 42.07
C HIS A 266 -22.56 -3.20 41.34
N SER A 267 -23.81 -3.16 41.80
CA SER A 267 -24.91 -3.79 41.05
C SER A 267 -25.10 -3.10 39.69
N LEU A 268 -25.44 -3.88 38.67
CA LEU A 268 -25.76 -3.38 37.33
C LEU A 268 -27.28 -3.34 37.17
N HIS A 269 -27.83 -2.15 37.01
CA HIS A 269 -29.26 -1.98 36.73
C HIS A 269 -29.57 -2.36 35.28
N LEU A 270 -30.44 -3.35 35.09
CA LEU A 270 -30.81 -3.89 33.78
C LEU A 270 -32.12 -3.29 33.25
N GLY A 271 -32.94 -2.67 34.12
CA GLY A 271 -34.20 -2.01 33.77
C GLY A 271 -35.39 -2.48 34.62
N ASP A 272 -36.53 -1.80 34.53
CA ASP A 272 -37.71 -2.08 35.38
C ASP A 272 -38.73 -3.01 34.69
N HIS A 273 -39.29 -4.00 35.40
CA HIS A 273 -40.40 -4.84 34.95
C HIS A 273 -41.52 -4.90 36.00
N ASP A 274 -42.76 -4.58 35.62
CA ASP A 274 -43.93 -4.59 36.52
C ASP A 274 -43.69 -3.85 37.86
N GLY A 275 -42.91 -2.77 37.82
CA GLY A 275 -42.55 -1.97 39.01
C GLY A 275 -41.42 -2.54 39.87
N GLN A 276 -40.76 -3.62 39.43
CA GLN A 276 -39.57 -4.18 40.05
C GLN A 276 -38.32 -3.88 39.22
N ALA A 277 -37.28 -3.34 39.84
CA ALA A 277 -35.98 -3.16 39.22
C ALA A 277 -35.33 -4.53 38.98
N LEU A 278 -34.99 -4.85 37.73
CA LEU A 278 -34.09 -5.95 37.41
C LEU A 278 -32.67 -5.45 37.55
N GLU A 279 -31.88 -6.14 38.36
CA GLU A 279 -30.46 -5.84 38.55
C GLU A 279 -29.64 -7.12 38.57
N SER A 280 -28.40 -7.02 38.09
CA SER A 280 -27.36 -7.99 38.42
C SER A 280 -26.73 -7.55 39.75
N SER A 281 -26.74 -8.44 40.73
CA SER A 281 -26.31 -8.09 42.09
C SER A 281 -24.81 -7.78 42.16
N ALA A 282 -24.39 -7.03 43.17
CA ALA A 282 -22.99 -6.68 43.38
C ALA A 282 -22.09 -7.95 43.52
N ASP A 283 -22.64 -9.01 44.10
CA ASP A 283 -21.95 -10.30 44.24
C ASP A 283 -21.86 -11.05 42.91
N ASP A 284 -22.93 -11.04 42.10
CA ASP A 284 -22.90 -11.61 40.75
C ASP A 284 -21.87 -10.86 39.88
N GLU A 285 -21.83 -9.53 39.91
CA GLU A 285 -20.85 -8.73 39.15
C GLU A 285 -19.41 -8.95 39.61
N ARG A 286 -19.17 -9.14 40.92
CA ARG A 286 -17.84 -9.49 41.43
C ARG A 286 -17.40 -10.87 40.93
N LYS A 287 -18.31 -11.84 40.90
CA LYS A 287 -18.02 -13.17 40.37
C LYS A 287 -17.75 -13.14 38.87
N LEU A 288 -18.54 -12.37 38.11
CA LEU A 288 -18.29 -12.13 36.69
C LEU A 288 -16.92 -11.48 36.44
N ALA A 289 -16.50 -10.54 37.27
CA ALA A 289 -15.17 -9.94 37.19
C ALA A 289 -14.05 -10.99 37.34
N LEU A 290 -14.20 -11.94 38.26
CA LEU A 290 -13.27 -13.07 38.39
C LEU A 290 -13.32 -13.98 37.16
N THR A 291 -14.52 -14.29 36.65
CA THR A 291 -14.69 -15.14 35.46
C THR A 291 -14.02 -14.54 34.22
N VAL A 292 -14.12 -13.23 33.99
CA VAL A 292 -13.49 -12.60 32.81
C VAL A 292 -11.96 -12.54 32.91
N VAL A 293 -11.39 -12.47 34.12
CA VAL A 293 -9.94 -12.57 34.33
C VAL A 293 -9.45 -14.00 34.11
N ALA A 294 -10.18 -15.00 34.62
CA ALA A 294 -9.88 -16.40 34.34
C ALA A 294 -9.98 -16.74 32.85
N LEU A 295 -10.91 -16.10 32.14
CA LEU A 295 -11.01 -16.23 30.68
C LEU A 295 -9.78 -15.69 29.95
N ASP A 296 -9.16 -14.60 30.42
CA ASP A 296 -7.91 -14.12 29.82
C ASP A 296 -6.78 -15.14 29.96
N ARG A 297 -6.65 -15.76 31.14
CA ARG A 297 -5.64 -16.80 31.39
C ARG A 297 -5.89 -18.03 30.52
N LEU A 298 -7.16 -18.40 30.31
CA LEU A 298 -7.52 -19.45 29.35
C LEU A 298 -7.06 -19.09 27.93
N PHE A 299 -7.30 -17.87 27.46
CA PHE A 299 -6.87 -17.46 26.11
C PHE A 299 -5.35 -17.35 25.98
N ASP A 300 -4.62 -16.99 27.05
CA ASP A 300 -3.16 -17.05 27.06
C ASP A 300 -2.68 -18.49 26.82
N ARG A 301 -3.32 -19.46 27.49
CA ARG A 301 -3.03 -20.88 27.30
C ARG A 301 -3.41 -21.39 25.90
N CYS A 302 -4.57 -21.00 25.37
CA CYS A 302 -4.93 -21.28 23.97
C CYS A 302 -3.88 -20.75 22.99
N GLY A 303 -3.38 -19.53 23.24
CA GLY A 303 -2.31 -18.91 22.46
C GLY A 303 -1.03 -19.75 22.48
N ASP A 304 -0.63 -20.20 23.67
CA ASP A 304 0.53 -21.09 23.85
C ASP A 304 0.37 -22.43 23.10
N THR A 305 -0.81 -23.04 23.15
CA THR A 305 -1.10 -24.26 22.38
C THR A 305 -0.99 -24.03 20.87
N VAL A 306 -1.47 -22.90 20.34
CA VAL A 306 -1.31 -22.57 18.92
C VAL A 306 0.17 -22.40 18.55
N GLN A 307 0.96 -21.68 19.36
CA GLN A 307 2.39 -21.46 19.10
C GLN A 307 3.17 -22.77 19.04
N HIS A 308 2.78 -23.75 19.85
CA HIS A 308 3.40 -25.07 19.90
C HIS A 308 2.72 -26.10 18.97
N THR A 309 1.82 -25.69 18.07
CA THR A 309 1.15 -26.58 17.11
C THR A 309 1.76 -26.42 15.71
N ASP A 310 2.10 -27.55 15.09
CA ASP A 310 2.75 -27.59 13.77
C ASP A 310 1.92 -26.87 12.69
N VAL A 311 2.63 -26.30 11.71
CA VAL A 311 2.03 -25.59 10.57
C VAL A 311 0.97 -26.45 9.87
N SER A 312 1.23 -27.76 9.72
CA SER A 312 0.32 -28.69 9.05
C SER A 312 -1.04 -28.75 9.74
N LEU A 313 -1.07 -28.88 11.08
CA LEU A 313 -2.31 -28.90 11.85
C LEU A 313 -2.99 -27.53 11.87
N ARG A 314 -2.22 -26.44 11.92
CA ARG A 314 -2.79 -25.08 11.87
C ARG A 314 -3.45 -24.77 10.53
N ARG A 315 -2.99 -25.35 9.43
CA ARG A 315 -3.67 -25.26 8.11
C ARG A 315 -5.02 -25.98 8.10
N TRP A 316 -5.10 -27.13 8.76
CA TRP A 316 -6.37 -27.85 8.96
C TRP A 316 -7.32 -27.09 9.88
N LEU A 317 -6.82 -26.54 10.99
CA LEU A 317 -7.61 -25.68 11.91
C LEU A 317 -8.23 -24.47 11.20
N ARG A 318 -7.49 -23.85 10.27
CA ARG A 318 -7.97 -22.73 9.47
C ARG A 318 -9.00 -23.13 8.41
N SER A 319 -8.94 -24.36 7.92
CA SER A 319 -9.80 -24.81 6.82
C SER A 319 -11.27 -24.90 7.23
N ILE A 320 -12.12 -24.39 6.34
CA ILE A 320 -13.58 -24.51 6.42
C ILE A 320 -14.10 -25.72 5.61
N ILE A 321 -13.22 -26.44 4.92
CA ILE A 321 -13.57 -27.56 4.05
C ILE A 321 -13.17 -28.88 4.74
N PRO A 322 -14.05 -29.90 4.77
CA PRO A 322 -13.76 -31.14 5.50
C PRO A 322 -12.54 -31.90 5.00
N TRP A 323 -12.33 -32.02 3.69
CA TRP A 323 -11.31 -32.91 3.09
C TRP A 323 -10.06 -32.16 2.59
N ARG A 324 -9.96 -30.85 2.81
CA ARG A 324 -8.88 -30.02 2.26
C ARG A 324 -8.28 -29.12 3.33
N ALA A 325 -6.96 -29.09 3.47
CA ALA A 325 -6.27 -28.11 4.32
C ALA A 325 -6.23 -26.73 3.64
N PHE A 326 -6.22 -25.66 4.43
CA PHE A 326 -6.08 -24.30 3.87
C PHE A 326 -4.66 -24.05 3.35
N LYS A 327 -4.50 -23.08 2.42
CA LYS A 327 -3.19 -22.73 1.85
C LYS A 327 -2.21 -22.17 2.89
N ALA A 328 -2.71 -21.38 3.84
CA ALA A 328 -1.95 -20.77 4.94
C ALA A 328 -2.31 -21.38 6.31
N PRO A 329 -1.41 -21.34 7.31
CA PRO A 329 -1.76 -21.75 8.66
C PRO A 329 -2.71 -20.76 9.35
N PHE A 330 -3.39 -21.23 10.39
CA PHE A 330 -3.98 -20.36 11.41
C PHE A 330 -2.87 -19.62 12.17
N GLU A 331 -3.01 -18.31 12.33
CA GLU A 331 -2.04 -17.45 13.01
C GLU A 331 -2.67 -16.68 14.17
N LEU A 332 -1.87 -16.39 15.18
CA LEU A 332 -2.31 -15.56 16.29
C LEU A 332 -2.36 -14.08 15.87
N VAL A 333 -3.34 -13.35 16.40
CA VAL A 333 -3.44 -11.90 16.16
C VAL A 333 -2.24 -11.22 16.80
N THR A 334 -1.45 -10.50 15.99
CA THR A 334 -0.18 -9.90 16.44
C THR A 334 -0.35 -8.54 17.13
N ARG A 335 -1.43 -7.82 16.82
CA ARG A 335 -1.73 -6.51 17.41
C ARG A 335 -2.48 -6.68 18.73
N LEU A 336 -1.90 -6.19 19.83
CA LEU A 336 -2.48 -6.27 21.18
C LEU A 336 -3.89 -5.65 21.29
N SER A 337 -4.15 -4.54 20.57
CA SER A 337 -5.48 -3.90 20.57
C SER A 337 -6.55 -4.79 19.90
N SER A 338 -6.19 -5.42 18.78
CA SER A 338 -7.05 -6.38 18.08
C SER A 338 -7.27 -7.62 18.95
N GLU A 339 -6.21 -8.20 19.51
CA GLU A 339 -6.32 -9.37 20.40
C GLU A 339 -7.26 -9.09 21.58
N ARG A 340 -7.10 -7.94 22.25
CA ARG A 340 -7.99 -7.51 23.34
C ARG A 340 -9.44 -7.38 22.87
N ALA A 341 -9.68 -6.82 21.68
CA ALA A 341 -11.02 -6.70 21.11
C ALA A 341 -11.68 -8.06 20.83
N TYR A 342 -10.89 -9.06 20.44
CA TYR A 342 -11.37 -10.42 20.19
C TYR A 342 -11.75 -11.13 21.49
N ARG A 343 -10.84 -11.11 22.48
CA ARG A 343 -11.09 -11.68 23.82
C ARG A 343 -12.30 -11.04 24.50
N ASN A 344 -12.45 -9.72 24.38
CA ASN A 344 -13.58 -8.99 24.94
C ASN A 344 -14.93 -9.48 24.38
N GLU A 345 -15.01 -9.94 23.14
CA GLU A 345 -16.28 -10.43 22.58
C GLU A 345 -16.75 -11.71 23.29
N TYR A 346 -15.82 -12.60 23.64
CA TYR A 346 -16.11 -13.78 24.44
C TYR A 346 -16.41 -13.46 25.92
N LYS A 347 -15.74 -12.45 26.50
CA LYS A 347 -16.09 -11.95 27.84
C LYS A 347 -17.53 -11.45 27.90
N ARG A 348 -17.94 -10.65 26.90
CA ARG A 348 -19.33 -10.19 26.75
C ARG A 348 -20.29 -11.37 26.61
N CYS A 349 -19.91 -12.41 25.88
CA CYS A 349 -20.71 -13.63 25.72
C CYS A 349 -20.95 -14.34 27.06
N LEU A 350 -19.91 -14.56 27.86
CA LEU A 350 -20.04 -15.16 29.19
C LEU A 350 -20.89 -14.30 30.13
N CYS A 351 -20.64 -12.99 30.17
CA CYS A 351 -21.42 -12.07 31.00
C CYS A 351 -22.90 -12.09 30.61
N PHE A 352 -23.21 -12.08 29.31
CA PHE A 352 -24.56 -12.16 28.79
C PHE A 352 -25.31 -13.40 29.31
N TRP A 353 -24.72 -14.59 29.13
CA TRP A 353 -25.40 -15.83 29.50
C TRP A 353 -25.52 -16.04 31.00
N LEU A 354 -24.47 -15.70 31.75
CA LEU A 354 -24.47 -15.83 33.21
C LEU A 354 -25.47 -14.86 33.84
N ARG A 355 -25.47 -13.57 33.47
CA ARG A 355 -26.47 -12.61 33.96
C ARG A 355 -27.88 -13.05 33.61
N LEU A 356 -28.11 -13.47 32.38
CA LEU A 356 -29.44 -13.92 31.95
C LEU A 356 -29.91 -15.16 32.73
N TRP A 357 -29.01 -16.10 33.02
CA TRP A 357 -29.30 -17.30 33.81
C TRP A 357 -29.60 -16.98 35.29
N ARG A 358 -28.96 -15.95 35.85
CA ARG A 358 -29.22 -15.46 37.22
C ARG A 358 -30.58 -14.79 37.38
N LEU A 359 -31.20 -14.32 36.31
CA LEU A 359 -32.54 -13.75 36.36
C LEU A 359 -33.60 -14.85 36.60
N PRO A 360 -34.76 -14.49 37.21
CA PRO A 360 -35.87 -15.43 37.34
C PRO A 360 -36.23 -16.05 35.99
N ARG A 361 -36.47 -17.37 35.94
CA ARG A 361 -36.72 -18.10 34.68
C ARG A 361 -37.83 -17.49 33.82
N ALA A 362 -38.87 -16.96 34.45
CA ALA A 362 -39.95 -16.25 33.77
C ALA A 362 -39.44 -14.99 33.05
N MET A 363 -38.54 -14.22 33.69
CA MET A 363 -37.92 -13.02 33.14
C MET A 363 -36.92 -13.37 32.05
N ALA A 364 -36.06 -14.36 32.25
CA ALA A 364 -35.11 -14.81 31.23
C ALA A 364 -35.83 -15.23 29.93
N LYS A 365 -36.94 -16.00 30.08
CA LYS A 365 -37.81 -16.38 28.96
C LYS A 365 -38.55 -15.20 28.35
N LEU A 366 -38.95 -14.21 29.14
CA LEU A 366 -39.59 -13.00 28.63
C LEU A 366 -38.62 -12.15 27.81
N ILE A 367 -37.40 -11.94 28.32
CA ILE A 367 -36.36 -11.10 27.71
C ILE A 367 -35.88 -11.71 26.40
N THR A 368 -35.55 -13.01 26.39
CA THR A 368 -34.98 -13.68 25.20
C THR A 368 -35.99 -14.40 24.33
N ARG A 369 -37.26 -14.51 24.77
CA ARG A 369 -38.33 -15.27 24.13
C ARG A 369 -38.04 -16.77 23.97
N ARG A 370 -36.96 -17.26 24.57
CA ARG A 370 -36.57 -18.67 24.61
C ARG A 370 -36.24 -19.07 26.04
N GLY A 371 -36.45 -20.35 26.36
CA GLY A 371 -35.95 -20.92 27.60
C GLY A 371 -34.53 -21.48 27.40
N PHE A 372 -33.83 -21.71 28.49
CA PHE A 372 -32.65 -22.56 28.47
C PHE A 372 -33.07 -24.01 28.27
N SER A 373 -32.40 -24.71 27.36
CA SER A 373 -32.48 -26.17 27.29
C SER A 373 -31.87 -26.78 28.55
N ARG A 374 -32.21 -28.05 28.85
CA ARG A 374 -31.65 -28.74 30.01
C ARG A 374 -30.11 -28.79 29.96
N PRO A 375 -29.46 -29.15 28.82
CA PRO A 375 -28.00 -29.10 28.72
C PRO A 375 -27.41 -27.71 28.95
N GLN A 376 -28.00 -26.65 28.36
CA GLN A 376 -27.54 -25.27 28.56
C GLN A 376 -27.60 -24.86 30.04
N ALA A 377 -28.73 -25.13 30.70
CA ALA A 377 -28.90 -24.81 32.11
C ALA A 377 -27.91 -25.59 32.98
N MET A 378 -27.64 -26.87 32.66
CA MET A 378 -26.66 -27.68 33.37
C MET A 378 -25.24 -27.15 33.20
N ALA A 379 -24.83 -26.79 31.98
CA ALA A 379 -23.49 -26.25 31.72
C ALA A 379 -23.26 -24.91 32.45
N LEU A 380 -24.25 -24.02 32.45
CA LEU A 380 -24.17 -22.75 33.17
C LEU A 380 -24.16 -22.94 34.69
N THR A 381 -24.96 -23.89 35.20
CA THR A 381 -24.96 -24.26 36.64
C THR A 381 -23.60 -24.82 37.03
N GLN A 382 -23.03 -25.71 36.20
CA GLN A 382 -21.74 -26.32 36.47
C GLN A 382 -20.63 -25.27 36.57
N LEU A 383 -20.60 -24.27 35.67
CA LEU A 383 -19.66 -23.17 35.80
C LEU A 383 -19.94 -22.31 37.03
N TRP A 384 -21.20 -21.89 37.22
CA TRP A 384 -21.53 -20.87 38.22
C TRP A 384 -21.48 -21.39 39.65
N ASP A 385 -21.87 -22.64 39.91
CA ASP A 385 -21.92 -23.20 41.26
C ASP A 385 -20.64 -23.99 41.63
N ASP A 386 -19.60 -23.91 40.78
CA ASP A 386 -18.33 -24.60 41.02
C ASP A 386 -17.57 -24.04 42.24
N GLN A 387 -16.90 -24.92 42.99
CA GLN A 387 -16.14 -24.58 44.19
C GLN A 387 -14.85 -23.78 43.87
N VAL A 388 -14.40 -23.77 42.61
CA VAL A 388 -13.22 -23.01 42.21
C VAL A 388 -13.31 -21.52 42.56
N TRP A 389 -14.52 -20.97 42.54
CA TRP A 389 -14.76 -19.56 42.84
C TRP A 389 -14.63 -19.21 44.33
N GLU A 390 -14.60 -20.21 45.23
CA GLU A 390 -14.31 -20.00 46.65
C GLU A 390 -12.81 -19.87 46.92
N MET A 391 -11.99 -20.44 46.03
CA MET A 391 -10.52 -20.44 46.11
C MET A 391 -9.88 -19.31 45.30
N GLU A 392 -10.66 -18.65 44.43
CA GLU A 392 -10.18 -17.51 43.66
C GLU A 392 -10.10 -16.25 44.52
N GLU A 393 -8.87 -15.77 44.75
CA GLU A 393 -8.65 -14.49 45.39
C GLU A 393 -8.85 -13.35 44.38
N PRO A 394 -9.48 -12.22 44.77
CA PRO A 394 -9.45 -11.02 43.96
C PRO A 394 -8.00 -10.57 43.84
N THR A 395 -7.35 -10.90 42.73
CA THR A 395 -5.97 -10.54 42.46
C THR A 395 -5.84 -9.02 42.41
N MET A 396 -5.39 -8.44 43.52
CA MET A 396 -4.94 -7.05 43.61
C MET A 396 -3.59 -6.94 42.89
N GLY A 397 -3.62 -6.82 41.56
CA GLY A 397 -2.44 -6.44 40.79
C GLY A 397 -2.28 -7.11 39.44
N CYS A 398 -3.03 -6.69 38.44
CA CYS A 398 -2.51 -6.48 37.09
C CYS A 398 -3.38 -5.43 36.39
N HIS A 399 -2.73 -4.37 35.92
CA HIS A 399 -3.28 -3.20 35.20
C HIS A 399 -4.78 -3.26 34.86
N ALA A 400 -5.61 -2.70 35.74
CA ALA A 400 -6.77 -1.95 35.28
C ALA A 400 -6.23 -0.80 34.43
N THR A 401 -5.93 -1.06 33.14
CA THR A 401 -5.85 0.02 32.16
C THR A 401 -7.17 0.74 32.25
N GLU A 402 -7.10 2.02 32.63
CA GLU A 402 -8.22 2.95 32.63
C GLU A 402 -9.10 2.65 31.42
N TYR A 403 -10.38 2.39 31.69
CA TYR A 403 -11.43 2.37 30.69
C TYR A 403 -11.56 3.78 30.12
N ILE A 404 -10.62 4.19 29.29
CA ILE A 404 -10.85 5.26 28.34
C ILE A 404 -11.73 4.62 27.27
N GLY A 405 -12.93 5.16 27.11
CA GLY A 405 -13.84 4.77 26.04
C GLY A 405 -13.18 5.06 24.70
N ASP A 406 -12.49 4.06 24.17
CA ASP A 406 -12.19 3.99 22.75
C ASP A 406 -13.54 3.72 22.07
N GLU A 407 -14.11 4.79 21.50
CA GLU A 407 -15.04 4.66 20.38
C GLU A 407 -14.47 3.68 19.35
N PRO A 408 -15.32 2.95 18.61
CA PRO A 408 -14.86 1.99 17.61
C PRO A 408 -14.17 2.72 16.46
N GLY A 409 -12.89 3.03 16.62
CA GLY A 409 -11.97 3.29 15.53
C GLY A 409 -11.88 2.01 14.72
N ILE A 410 -12.64 1.95 13.63
CA ILE A 410 -12.53 0.91 12.61
C ILE A 410 -11.15 1.06 11.97
N LEU A 411 -10.12 0.52 12.61
CA LEU A 411 -8.86 0.26 11.96
C LEU A 411 -9.07 -1.02 11.17
N TYR A 412 -9.28 -0.86 9.86
CA TYR A 412 -9.24 -1.92 8.88
C TYR A 412 -7.88 -2.60 9.02
N ASP A 413 -7.83 -3.73 9.72
CA ASP A 413 -6.82 -4.73 9.45
C ASP A 413 -7.29 -5.45 8.19
N SER A 414 -7.00 -4.85 7.03
CA SER A 414 -7.03 -5.55 5.76
C SER A 414 -5.99 -6.66 5.82
N GLY A 415 -6.36 -7.77 6.47
CA GLY A 415 -6.06 -9.07 5.92
C GLY A 415 -6.91 -9.23 4.67
N ASP A 416 -6.53 -8.52 3.60
CA ASP A 416 -6.89 -8.90 2.24
C ASP A 416 -6.26 -10.28 2.04
N GLU A 417 -7.05 -11.33 2.26
CA GLU A 417 -6.80 -12.62 1.65
C GLU A 417 -8.05 -12.97 0.85
N ASP A 418 -7.87 -12.90 -0.46
CA ASP A 418 -8.80 -13.37 -1.47
C ASP A 418 -9.30 -14.78 -1.12
N GLU A 419 -10.54 -14.83 -0.63
CA GLU A 419 -11.40 -16.00 -0.64
C GLU A 419 -12.36 -15.81 -1.82
N ASP A 420 -11.83 -15.99 -3.03
CA ASP A 420 -12.55 -16.29 -4.28
C ASP A 420 -11.50 -16.90 -5.23
N ASP A 421 -11.40 -18.24 -5.25
CA ASP A 421 -10.83 -19.08 -6.32
C ASP A 421 -11.13 -20.56 -5.95
N GLU A 422 -12.42 -20.89 -5.86
CA GLU A 422 -12.88 -22.26 -6.08
C GLU A 422 -13.75 -22.24 -7.33
N ASP A 423 -13.08 -22.21 -8.48
CA ASP A 423 -13.42 -22.89 -9.73
C ASP A 423 -12.45 -22.41 -10.82
N ASP A 424 -11.27 -23.04 -10.93
CA ASP A 424 -10.62 -23.20 -12.22
C ASP A 424 -9.80 -24.50 -12.23
N GLU A 425 -10.10 -25.28 -13.25
CA GLU A 425 -9.58 -26.62 -13.53
C GLU A 425 -8.07 -26.61 -13.84
N GLU A 426 -7.44 -27.73 -13.51
CA GLU A 426 -6.11 -28.21 -13.91
C GLU A 426 -5.29 -27.36 -14.90
N GLN A 427 -4.09 -26.96 -14.46
CA GLN A 427 -2.90 -26.98 -15.31
C GLN A 427 -1.64 -27.19 -14.48
N GLU A 428 -1.04 -28.36 -14.64
CA GLU A 428 0.32 -28.68 -14.23
C GLU A 428 1.30 -27.80 -15.00
N GLU A 429 2.21 -27.11 -14.33
CA GLU A 429 3.52 -26.78 -14.89
C GLU A 429 4.63 -27.08 -13.88
N GLU A 430 5.54 -27.93 -14.33
CA GLU A 430 6.77 -28.35 -13.66
C GLU A 430 7.79 -27.21 -13.60
N GLY A 431 8.50 -27.12 -12.47
CA GLY A 431 9.90 -26.70 -12.42
C GLY A 431 10.20 -25.21 -12.23
N GLU A 432 10.75 -24.87 -11.06
CA GLU A 432 12.18 -24.61 -10.93
C GLU A 432 12.55 -24.41 -9.45
N ASP A 433 13.35 -25.35 -8.93
CA ASP A 433 13.98 -25.32 -7.61
C ASP A 433 14.91 -24.10 -7.47
N GLN A 434 14.71 -23.29 -6.44
CA GLN A 434 15.75 -22.38 -5.96
C GLN A 434 16.05 -22.61 -4.48
N TYR A 435 17.16 -23.32 -4.31
CA TYR A 435 18.03 -23.40 -3.14
C TYR A 435 18.05 -22.08 -2.34
N TYR A 436 17.61 -22.13 -1.08
CA TYR A 436 18.07 -21.18 -0.07
C TYR A 436 19.37 -21.71 0.51
N ASP A 437 20.46 -21.01 0.19
CA ASP A 437 21.79 -21.20 0.75
C ASP A 437 21.75 -20.98 2.27
N GLY A 438 22.23 -21.98 2.99
CA GLY A 438 22.24 -22.01 4.44
C GLY A 438 23.57 -21.51 4.97
N GLU A 439 23.54 -20.40 5.72
CA GLU A 439 24.59 -20.11 6.70
C GLU A 439 23.96 -19.50 7.96
N ASN A 440 23.68 -20.38 8.93
CA ASN A 440 23.95 -20.23 10.36
C ASN A 440 23.27 -21.41 11.10
N LEU A 441 23.91 -22.58 11.03
CA LEU A 441 23.63 -23.69 11.96
C LEU A 441 24.41 -23.40 13.26
N PRO A 442 23.76 -23.28 14.43
CA PRO A 442 24.43 -23.61 15.67
C PRO A 442 24.60 -25.13 15.71
N ASP A 443 25.85 -25.57 15.84
CA ASP A 443 26.19 -26.97 16.07
C ASP A 443 25.40 -27.55 17.27
N ASN A 444 24.88 -28.76 17.06
CA ASN A 444 24.31 -29.72 18.02
C ASN A 444 22.78 -29.64 18.28
N PRO A 445 21.99 -30.64 17.82
CA PRO A 445 20.57 -30.75 18.14
C PRO A 445 20.41 -31.25 19.57
N THR A 446 20.53 -30.33 20.52
CA THR A 446 20.03 -30.57 21.87
C THR A 446 18.52 -30.37 21.77
N TRP A 447 17.76 -31.46 21.71
CA TRP A 447 16.34 -31.43 22.04
C TRP A 447 16.21 -30.59 23.32
N PRO A 448 15.42 -29.50 23.36
CA PRO A 448 15.16 -28.82 24.61
C PRO A 448 14.61 -29.89 25.54
N SER A 449 15.41 -30.21 26.55
CA SER A 449 14.90 -30.97 27.67
C SER A 449 13.78 -30.11 28.26
N ASP A 450 12.74 -30.80 28.70
CA ASP A 450 11.58 -30.27 29.38
C ASP A 450 12.03 -29.63 30.70
N ASP A 451 12.62 -28.45 30.59
CA ASP A 451 13.23 -27.73 31.70
C ASP A 451 12.15 -26.91 32.40
N GLY A 452 11.24 -27.61 33.09
CA GLY A 452 10.62 -27.12 34.33
C GLY A 452 9.91 -25.76 34.31
N GLU A 453 9.14 -25.43 33.27
CA GLU A 453 8.08 -24.43 33.44
C GLU A 453 7.01 -25.02 34.35
N ALA A 454 6.94 -24.50 35.57
CA ALA A 454 6.01 -24.96 36.60
C ALA A 454 4.60 -25.06 36.03
N MET A 455 4.03 -26.27 36.10
CA MET A 455 2.67 -26.59 35.69
C MET A 455 1.67 -25.68 36.43
N VAL A 456 1.19 -24.64 35.76
CA VAL A 456 0.15 -23.76 36.32
C VAL A 456 -1.19 -24.48 36.18
N HIS A 457 -1.58 -25.19 37.25
CA HIS A 457 -2.95 -25.63 37.41
C HIS A 457 -3.85 -24.38 37.55
N ASP A 458 -4.78 -24.18 36.61
CA ASP A 458 -5.78 -23.12 36.68
C ASP A 458 -7.19 -23.74 36.57
N PRO A 459 -7.74 -24.24 37.69
CA PRO A 459 -9.07 -24.84 37.71
C PRO A 459 -10.18 -23.91 37.18
N ALA A 460 -10.00 -22.59 37.30
CA ALA A 460 -10.98 -21.60 36.85
C ALA A 460 -10.98 -21.52 35.32
N ALA A 461 -9.79 -21.52 34.69
CA ALA A 461 -9.65 -21.63 33.25
C ALA A 461 -10.20 -22.97 32.71
N ASP A 462 -9.96 -24.07 33.43
CA ASP A 462 -10.44 -25.42 33.06
C ASP A 462 -11.98 -25.47 32.98
N ILE A 463 -12.69 -25.00 34.01
CA ILE A 463 -14.15 -25.04 34.02
C ILE A 463 -14.77 -24.07 32.99
N ILE A 464 -14.11 -22.94 32.70
CA ILE A 464 -14.50 -22.03 31.62
C ILE A 464 -14.32 -22.72 30.26
N LEU A 465 -13.20 -23.41 30.03
CA LEU A 465 -12.95 -24.15 28.79
C LEU A 465 -14.06 -25.17 28.53
N GLN A 466 -14.51 -25.89 29.57
CA GLN A 466 -15.60 -26.85 29.45
C GLN A 466 -16.91 -26.19 28.97
N LEU A 467 -17.29 -25.04 29.54
CA LEU A 467 -18.47 -24.30 29.08
C LEU A 467 -18.29 -23.77 27.65
N LEU A 468 -17.14 -23.17 27.34
CA LEU A 468 -16.89 -22.60 26.01
C LEU A 468 -16.85 -23.67 24.92
N HIS A 469 -16.29 -24.84 25.21
CA HIS A 469 -16.29 -25.98 24.30
C HIS A 469 -17.71 -26.52 24.08
N PHE A 470 -18.54 -26.61 25.15
CA PHE A 470 -19.95 -26.94 25.02
C PHE A 470 -20.67 -25.94 24.10
N MET A 471 -20.46 -24.65 24.32
CA MET A 471 -21.05 -23.59 23.50
C MET A 471 -20.56 -23.64 22.04
N ALA A 472 -19.28 -23.94 21.81
CA ALA A 472 -18.67 -24.04 20.48
C ALA A 472 -19.18 -25.23 19.66
N THR A 473 -19.56 -26.32 20.33
CA THR A 473 -19.96 -27.59 19.70
C THR A 473 -21.46 -27.87 19.80
N GLU A 474 -22.25 -26.91 20.28
CA GLU A 474 -23.68 -27.04 20.50
C GLU A 474 -24.45 -27.33 19.20
N ASP A 475 -25.35 -28.33 19.25
CA ASP A 475 -26.25 -28.66 18.14
C ASP A 475 -27.50 -27.77 18.13
N PHE A 476 -28.03 -27.52 16.94
CA PHE A 476 -29.25 -26.74 16.77
C PHE A 476 -30.50 -27.54 17.15
N GLU A 477 -31.23 -27.08 18.16
CA GLU A 477 -32.55 -27.59 18.52
C GLU A 477 -33.57 -27.23 17.43
N ASP A 478 -34.35 -28.22 16.99
CA ASP A 478 -35.34 -28.11 15.90
C ASP A 478 -34.79 -27.53 14.58
N GLY A 479 -33.49 -27.68 14.33
CA GLY A 479 -32.83 -27.11 13.16
C GLY A 479 -32.77 -25.57 13.16
N ARG A 480 -32.97 -24.92 14.32
CA ARG A 480 -32.94 -23.46 14.45
C ARG A 480 -31.58 -23.02 14.98
N SER A 481 -30.80 -22.29 14.18
CA SER A 481 -29.48 -21.79 14.61
C SER A 481 -29.55 -20.92 15.87
N SER A 482 -30.60 -20.10 16.02
CA SER A 482 -30.85 -19.26 17.21
C SER A 482 -31.13 -20.04 18.51
N SER A 483 -31.19 -21.37 18.46
CA SER A 483 -31.26 -22.23 19.66
C SER A 483 -29.88 -22.41 20.32
N ALA A 484 -28.77 -22.21 19.59
CA ALA A 484 -27.44 -22.25 20.16
C ALA A 484 -27.09 -20.95 20.90
N LEU A 485 -26.36 -21.05 22.01
CA LEU A 485 -25.95 -19.93 22.85
C LEU A 485 -25.05 -18.95 22.09
N LEU A 486 -24.03 -19.43 21.36
CA LEU A 486 -23.14 -18.55 20.60
C LEU A 486 -23.87 -17.81 19.46
N VAL A 487 -24.77 -18.49 18.76
CA VAL A 487 -25.53 -17.89 17.64
C VAL A 487 -26.56 -16.88 18.14
N TYR A 488 -27.26 -17.18 19.22
CA TYR A 488 -28.18 -16.19 19.80
C TYR A 488 -27.42 -14.96 20.33
N PHE A 489 -26.27 -15.17 20.97
CA PHE A 489 -25.42 -14.05 21.41
C PHE A 489 -24.94 -13.22 20.22
N SER A 490 -24.48 -13.83 19.14
CA SER A 490 -24.07 -13.07 17.94
C SER A 490 -25.22 -12.24 17.38
N ALA A 491 -26.46 -12.75 17.41
CA ALA A 491 -27.64 -11.98 17.02
C ALA A 491 -27.90 -10.77 17.93
N VAL A 492 -27.69 -10.90 19.24
CA VAL A 492 -27.77 -9.76 20.19
C VAL A 492 -26.71 -8.71 19.87
N ARG A 493 -25.51 -9.13 19.47
CA ARG A 493 -24.44 -8.23 19.02
C ARG A 493 -24.74 -7.55 17.68
N GLY A 494 -25.76 -8.03 16.96
CA GLY A 494 -26.32 -7.37 15.79
C GLY A 494 -27.20 -6.16 16.10
N LEU A 495 -27.58 -5.94 17.36
CA LEU A 495 -28.32 -4.74 17.78
C LEU A 495 -27.39 -3.53 17.86
N SER A 496 -27.83 -2.40 17.32
CA SER A 496 -27.15 -1.10 17.40
C SER A 496 -28.00 -0.05 18.13
N GLY A 497 -27.34 1.01 18.61
CA GLY A 497 -27.95 2.04 19.45
C GLY A 497 -28.00 1.65 20.94
N LEU A 498 -28.05 2.65 21.84
CA LEU A 498 -28.07 2.45 23.29
C LEU A 498 -29.30 1.65 23.78
N ARG A 499 -30.37 1.60 22.98
CA ARG A 499 -31.61 0.87 23.29
C ARG A 499 -31.79 -0.38 22.43
N GLY A 500 -30.83 -0.70 21.55
CA GLY A 500 -30.91 -1.81 20.60
C GLY A 500 -32.08 -1.64 19.61
N ASP A 501 -32.45 -0.42 19.28
CA ASP A 501 -33.56 -0.08 18.39
C ASP A 501 -33.23 -0.28 16.91
N GLU A 502 -31.94 -0.33 16.58
CA GLU A 502 -31.44 -0.51 15.22
C GLU A 502 -30.68 -1.84 15.06
N PHE A 503 -30.39 -2.19 13.82
CA PHE A 503 -29.64 -3.39 13.45
C PHE A 503 -28.36 -3.03 12.68
N LEU A 504 -27.26 -3.71 13.01
CA LEU A 504 -25.98 -3.54 12.33
C LEU A 504 -26.06 -4.00 10.87
N ARG A 505 -25.40 -3.21 10.00
CA ARG A 505 -25.23 -3.55 8.59
C ARG A 505 -24.22 -4.68 8.39
N PRO A 506 -24.25 -5.39 7.25
CA PRO A 506 -23.30 -6.47 6.93
C PRO A 506 -21.83 -6.10 7.18
N GLY A 507 -21.38 -4.95 6.68
CA GLY A 507 -19.99 -4.49 6.84
C GLY A 507 -19.58 -4.22 8.29
N GLN A 508 -20.53 -3.85 9.15
CA GLN A 508 -20.28 -3.61 10.59
C GLN A 508 -20.38 -4.90 11.43
N PHE A 509 -21.14 -5.89 10.95
CA PHE A 509 -21.36 -7.14 11.68
C PHE A 509 -20.31 -8.22 11.37
N THR A 510 -19.78 -8.27 10.14
CA THR A 510 -18.76 -9.26 9.76
C THR A 510 -17.48 -9.23 10.62
N PRO A 511 -16.99 -8.09 11.14
CA PRO A 511 -15.88 -8.07 12.10
C PRO A 511 -16.24 -8.72 13.44
N ILE A 512 -17.50 -8.67 13.88
CA ILE A 512 -17.96 -9.36 15.10
C ILE A 512 -17.91 -10.88 14.88
N LEU A 513 -18.38 -11.35 13.72
CA LEU A 513 -18.30 -12.76 13.35
C LEU A 513 -16.85 -13.24 13.28
N ALA A 514 -15.92 -12.43 12.74
CA ALA A 514 -14.51 -12.78 12.69
C ALA A 514 -13.89 -13.00 14.08
N LYS A 515 -14.22 -12.13 15.04
CA LYS A 515 -13.80 -12.27 16.46
C LYS A 515 -14.32 -13.58 17.06
N LEU A 516 -15.59 -13.88 16.82
CA LEU A 516 -16.24 -15.08 17.34
C LEU A 516 -15.63 -16.35 16.73
N ILE A 517 -15.49 -16.42 15.40
CA ILE A 517 -14.87 -17.56 14.70
C ILE A 517 -13.45 -17.80 15.20
N TYR A 518 -12.65 -16.74 15.29
CA TYR A 518 -11.27 -16.82 15.76
C TYR A 518 -11.16 -17.41 17.17
N CYS A 519 -11.89 -16.84 18.13
CA CYS A 519 -11.86 -17.33 19.50
C CYS A 519 -12.47 -18.74 19.63
N THR A 520 -13.48 -19.08 18.82
CA THR A 520 -14.04 -20.44 18.81
C THR A 520 -13.01 -21.45 18.33
N ARG A 521 -12.20 -21.11 17.32
CA ARG A 521 -11.09 -21.97 16.84
C ARG A 521 -10.04 -22.20 17.91
N LEU A 522 -9.69 -21.17 18.67
CA LEU A 522 -8.78 -21.28 19.82
C LEU A 522 -9.33 -22.25 20.88
N VAL A 523 -10.60 -22.09 21.25
CA VAL A 523 -11.28 -22.94 22.24
C VAL A 523 -11.34 -24.39 21.78
N ILE A 524 -11.70 -24.65 20.52
CA ILE A 524 -11.78 -26.03 20.01
C ILE A 524 -10.38 -26.66 19.95
N LEU A 525 -9.35 -25.92 19.54
CA LEU A 525 -7.98 -26.45 19.54
C LEU A 525 -7.54 -26.83 20.97
N GLU A 526 -7.75 -25.95 21.95
CA GLU A 526 -7.40 -26.24 23.34
C GLU A 526 -8.22 -27.41 23.91
N ALA A 527 -9.50 -27.51 23.58
CA ALA A 527 -10.36 -28.59 24.06
C ALA A 527 -10.06 -29.95 23.41
N THR A 528 -9.41 -29.99 22.24
CA THR A 528 -9.16 -31.24 21.49
C THR A 528 -7.71 -31.67 21.49
N LEU A 529 -6.77 -30.72 21.43
CA LEU A 529 -5.33 -30.94 21.38
C LEU A 529 -4.57 -29.98 22.32
N PRO A 530 -4.90 -29.92 23.62
CA PRO A 530 -4.20 -29.02 24.52
C PRO A 530 -2.73 -29.40 24.62
N ARG A 531 -1.84 -28.41 24.73
CA ARG A 531 -0.40 -28.68 24.93
C ARG A 531 -0.16 -29.41 26.25
N PHE A 532 -0.86 -29.00 27.30
CA PHE A 532 -0.75 -29.51 28.67
C PHE A 532 -2.11 -30.03 29.15
N PRO A 533 -2.16 -30.98 30.12
CA PRO A 533 -3.44 -31.50 30.59
C PRO A 533 -4.22 -30.43 31.39
N HIS A 534 -5.55 -30.47 31.27
CA HIS A 534 -6.48 -29.76 32.16
C HIS A 534 -6.99 -30.74 33.20
N ASN A 535 -6.23 -30.87 34.29
CA ASN A 535 -6.47 -31.88 35.32
C ASN A 535 -7.81 -31.70 36.04
N TYR A 536 -8.33 -30.47 36.16
CA TYR A 536 -9.57 -30.22 36.88
C TYR A 536 -10.79 -30.80 36.14
N ILE A 537 -10.79 -30.72 34.81
CA ILE A 537 -11.84 -31.27 33.94
C ILE A 537 -11.47 -32.63 33.34
N SER A 538 -10.38 -33.25 33.79
CA SER A 538 -9.89 -34.55 33.32
C SER A 538 -9.66 -34.63 31.80
N LEU A 539 -9.07 -33.57 31.21
CA LEU A 539 -8.68 -33.54 29.80
C LEU A 539 -7.16 -33.71 29.67
N ASP A 540 -6.76 -34.79 28.99
CA ASP A 540 -5.36 -35.13 28.79
C ASP A 540 -4.65 -34.19 27.80
N ALA A 541 -3.32 -34.09 27.92
CA ALA A 541 -2.50 -33.43 26.90
C ALA A 541 -2.57 -34.17 25.56
N ARG A 542 -2.38 -33.42 24.46
CA ARG A 542 -2.38 -33.97 23.11
C ARG A 542 -1.41 -35.16 22.97
N PRO A 543 -1.79 -36.23 22.25
CA PRO A 543 -0.91 -37.38 22.07
C PRO A 543 0.24 -37.06 21.10
N ARG A 544 1.28 -37.91 21.12
CA ARG A 544 2.43 -37.77 20.20
C ARG A 544 2.06 -38.01 18.73
N TYR A 545 1.04 -38.81 18.46
CA TYR A 545 0.60 -39.23 17.13
C TYR A 545 -0.93 -39.17 17.05
N GLY A 546 -1.48 -39.14 15.83
CA GLY A 546 -2.93 -39.18 15.63
C GLY A 546 -3.65 -37.84 15.93
N GLN A 547 -2.91 -36.73 15.97
CA GLN A 547 -3.46 -35.43 16.37
C GLN A 547 -4.51 -34.91 15.38
N LEU A 548 -4.30 -35.13 14.07
CA LEU A 548 -5.24 -34.66 13.05
C LEU A 548 -6.57 -35.40 13.17
N GLU A 549 -6.56 -36.72 13.37
CA GLU A 549 -7.76 -37.53 13.53
C GLU A 549 -8.59 -37.11 14.76
N ILE A 550 -7.91 -36.74 15.85
CA ILE A 550 -8.56 -36.22 17.05
C ILE A 550 -9.20 -34.86 16.78
N MET A 551 -8.47 -33.94 16.15
CA MET A 551 -9.02 -32.63 15.79
C MET A 551 -10.19 -32.75 14.81
N ASP A 552 -10.06 -33.61 13.80
CA ASP A 552 -11.07 -33.83 12.76
C ASP A 552 -12.37 -34.45 13.31
N SER A 553 -12.29 -35.19 14.43
CA SER A 553 -13.48 -35.71 15.11
C SER A 553 -14.48 -34.60 15.51
N VAL A 554 -13.97 -33.39 15.77
CA VAL A 554 -14.78 -32.20 16.06
C VAL A 554 -14.85 -31.26 14.87
N ARG A 555 -13.71 -30.95 14.22
CA ARG A 555 -13.63 -29.95 13.15
C ARG A 555 -14.60 -30.23 12.01
N ILE A 556 -14.65 -31.46 11.51
CA ILE A 556 -15.45 -31.82 10.34
C ILE A 556 -16.95 -31.60 10.61
N SER A 557 -17.42 -31.89 11.82
CA SER A 557 -18.84 -31.81 12.17
C SER A 557 -19.25 -30.45 12.78
N LYS A 558 -18.31 -29.68 13.33
CA LYS A 558 -18.61 -28.45 14.10
C LYS A 558 -17.91 -27.17 13.63
N MET A 559 -16.96 -27.24 12.70
CA MET A 559 -16.20 -26.06 12.24
C MET A 559 -16.25 -25.81 10.73
N CYS A 560 -16.55 -26.83 9.94
CA CYS A 560 -16.64 -26.69 8.50
C CYS A 560 -17.89 -25.92 8.06
N ASP A 561 -17.83 -25.32 6.87
CA ASP A 561 -18.95 -24.62 6.28
C ASP A 561 -20.15 -25.57 6.05
N GLY A 562 -21.36 -25.02 6.17
CA GLY A 562 -22.62 -25.77 6.04
C GLY A 562 -22.94 -26.71 7.20
N THR A 563 -22.12 -26.80 8.24
CA THR A 563 -22.43 -27.61 9.43
C THR A 563 -23.51 -26.96 10.31
N PRO A 564 -24.43 -27.72 10.94
CA PRO A 564 -25.45 -27.20 11.86
C PRO A 564 -24.83 -26.90 13.24
N SER A 565 -23.84 -26.00 13.25
CA SER A 565 -23.01 -25.64 14.38
C SER A 565 -22.83 -24.11 14.47
N PRO A 566 -22.41 -23.56 15.62
CA PRO A 566 -22.15 -22.14 15.74
C PRO A 566 -21.16 -21.59 14.72
N ILE A 567 -20.01 -22.24 14.51
CA ILE A 567 -19.04 -21.80 13.48
C ILE A 567 -19.66 -21.93 12.09
N GLY A 568 -20.35 -23.04 11.78
CA GLY A 568 -21.00 -23.21 10.47
C GLY A 568 -21.98 -22.08 10.15
N GLU A 569 -22.80 -21.65 11.12
CA GLU A 569 -23.69 -20.51 10.96
C GLU A 569 -22.91 -19.19 10.85
N PHE A 570 -21.85 -18.98 11.63
CA PHE A 570 -21.01 -17.78 11.52
C PHE A 570 -20.32 -17.66 10.17
N LEU A 571 -19.81 -18.77 9.61
CA LEU A 571 -19.23 -18.82 8.28
C LEU A 571 -20.27 -18.47 7.21
N SER A 572 -21.47 -19.07 7.30
CA SER A 572 -22.56 -18.77 6.38
C SER A 572 -23.01 -17.30 6.46
N LEU A 573 -23.12 -16.73 7.66
CA LEU A 573 -23.42 -15.31 7.86
C LEU A 573 -22.30 -14.40 7.36
N MET A 574 -21.04 -14.81 7.51
CA MET A 574 -19.88 -14.07 7.04
C MET A 574 -19.82 -14.01 5.51
N ALA A 575 -20.01 -15.15 4.82
CA ALA A 575 -20.07 -15.20 3.37
C ALA A 575 -21.21 -14.32 2.83
N CYS A 576 -22.41 -14.43 3.42
CA CYS A 576 -23.54 -13.59 3.05
C CYS A 576 -23.27 -12.09 3.30
N GLY A 577 -22.68 -11.78 4.46
CA GLY A 577 -22.39 -10.40 4.85
C GLY A 577 -21.33 -9.73 3.99
N ARG A 578 -20.27 -10.47 3.60
CA ARG A 578 -19.24 -9.97 2.68
C ARG A 578 -19.79 -9.70 1.28
N ALA A 579 -20.57 -10.62 0.72
CA ALA A 579 -21.21 -10.44 -0.58
C ALA A 579 -22.10 -9.19 -0.62
N GLN A 580 -22.86 -8.95 0.46
CA GLN A 580 -23.72 -7.76 0.56
C GLN A 580 -22.91 -6.49 0.84
N SER A 581 -21.89 -6.54 1.69
CA SER A 581 -21.02 -5.38 1.99
C SER A 581 -20.28 -4.88 0.74
N ARG A 582 -19.84 -5.78 -0.16
CA ARG A 582 -19.25 -5.40 -1.45
C ARG A 582 -20.24 -4.65 -2.35
N SER A 583 -21.54 -4.85 -2.13
CA SER A 583 -22.63 -4.22 -2.88
C SER A 583 -23.15 -2.91 -2.25
N GLU A 584 -22.83 -2.61 -0.98
CA GLU A 584 -23.40 -1.47 -0.24
C GLU A 584 -22.64 -0.13 -0.41
N GLY A 585 -21.43 -0.13 -0.97
CA GLY A 585 -20.61 1.08 -1.04
C GLY A 585 -20.15 1.60 0.34
N PRO A 586 -19.35 2.70 0.41
CA PRO A 586 -18.69 3.13 1.65
C PRO A 586 -19.63 3.73 2.72
N SER A 587 -19.37 3.43 4.00
CA SER A 587 -20.22 3.74 5.17
C SER A 587 -19.88 5.08 5.89
N TYR A 588 -19.65 6.18 5.17
CA TYR A 588 -19.29 7.45 5.82
C TYR A 588 -20.53 8.35 6.06
N HIS A 589 -20.69 8.85 7.29
CA HIS A 589 -21.69 9.87 7.64
C HIS A 589 -21.03 11.25 7.61
N PHE A 590 -21.62 12.17 6.86
CA PHE A 590 -21.08 13.51 6.64
C PHE A 590 -21.99 14.56 7.26
N GLU A 591 -21.41 15.43 8.08
CA GLU A 591 -22.06 16.61 8.63
C GLU A 591 -21.47 17.87 8.01
N TRP A 592 -22.32 18.75 7.51
CA TRP A 592 -21.90 20.05 6.97
C TRP A 592 -21.97 21.13 8.06
N SER A 593 -20.96 21.98 8.10
CA SER A 593 -20.99 23.21 8.89
C SER A 593 -22.12 24.13 8.41
N LYS A 594 -22.65 24.97 9.31
CA LYS A 594 -23.80 25.86 9.01
C LYS A 594 -23.54 26.85 7.87
N ASP A 595 -22.28 27.21 7.66
CA ASP A 595 -21.82 28.08 6.58
C ASP A 595 -21.51 27.31 5.28
N GLY A 596 -21.65 25.98 5.27
CA GLY A 596 -21.41 25.11 4.13
C GLY A 596 -19.94 25.02 3.70
N ASN A 597 -19.01 25.50 4.54
CA ASN A 597 -17.60 25.64 4.19
C ASN A 597 -16.75 24.48 4.70
N GLU A 598 -17.28 23.61 5.56
CA GLU A 598 -16.57 22.49 6.16
C GLU A 598 -17.47 21.25 6.21
N ILE A 599 -16.93 20.12 5.76
CA ILE A 599 -17.55 18.80 5.89
C ILE A 599 -16.81 18.03 6.96
N SER A 600 -17.53 17.50 7.94
CA SER A 600 -16.99 16.70 9.04
C SER A 600 -17.54 15.29 9.00
N TRP A 601 -16.74 14.32 9.44
CA TRP A 601 -17.14 12.93 9.57
C TRP A 601 -16.55 12.34 10.85
N ASP A 602 -17.27 11.39 11.44
CA ASP A 602 -16.90 10.65 12.64
C ASP A 602 -16.48 11.52 13.84
N ASN A 603 -17.04 12.75 13.94
CA ASN A 603 -16.80 13.73 15.02
C ASN A 603 -15.33 14.14 15.27
N CYS A 604 -14.37 13.66 14.49
CA CYS A 604 -12.93 13.87 14.71
C CYS A 604 -12.19 14.36 13.45
N HIS A 605 -12.84 14.31 12.29
CA HIS A 605 -12.25 14.73 11.03
C HIS A 605 -13.09 15.83 10.39
N SER A 606 -12.42 16.85 9.86
CA SER A 606 -13.06 17.93 9.12
C SER A 606 -12.23 18.33 7.90
N LEU A 607 -12.92 18.71 6.83
CA LEU A 607 -12.33 19.13 5.57
C LEU A 607 -13.00 20.43 5.11
N SER A 608 -12.23 21.50 5.04
CA SER A 608 -12.74 22.76 4.49
C SER A 608 -12.85 22.71 2.96
N MET A 609 -13.78 23.47 2.38
CA MET A 609 -13.93 23.62 0.93
C MET A 609 -12.68 24.22 0.27
N ASN A 610 -11.95 25.08 0.99
CA ASN A 610 -10.64 25.57 0.54
C ASN A 610 -9.61 24.44 0.46
N SER A 611 -9.55 23.58 1.47
CA SER A 611 -8.70 22.38 1.47
C SER A 611 -9.09 21.43 0.35
N PHE A 612 -10.39 21.21 0.14
CA PHE A 612 -10.92 20.42 -0.97
C PHE A 612 -10.54 20.99 -2.34
N SER A 613 -10.60 22.30 -2.53
CA SER A 613 -10.11 22.96 -3.75
C SER A 613 -8.59 22.81 -3.94
N GLY A 614 -7.86 22.70 -2.83
CA GLY A 614 -6.43 22.37 -2.80
C GLY A 614 -6.17 20.94 -3.30
N ILE A 615 -7.00 19.97 -2.87
CA ILE A 615 -6.91 18.57 -3.31
C ILE A 615 -7.01 18.49 -4.83
N ARG A 616 -7.94 19.21 -5.47
CA ARG A 616 -8.07 19.20 -6.95
C ARG A 616 -6.79 19.69 -7.64
N ARG A 617 -6.25 20.82 -7.20
CA ARG A 617 -5.02 21.39 -7.79
C ARG A 617 -3.84 20.45 -7.60
N GLU A 618 -3.75 19.83 -6.42
CA GLU A 618 -2.68 18.89 -6.11
C GLU A 618 -2.83 17.58 -6.87
N ALA A 619 -4.04 17.04 -7.00
CA ALA A 619 -4.33 15.86 -7.81
C ALA A 619 -3.97 16.10 -9.28
N LEU A 620 -4.33 17.26 -9.85
CA LEU A 620 -3.93 17.62 -11.21
C LEU A 620 -2.42 17.72 -11.36
N ARG A 621 -1.74 18.34 -10.39
CA ARG A 621 -0.27 18.48 -10.36
C ARG A 621 0.40 17.10 -10.32
N LEU A 622 -0.07 16.21 -9.45
CA LEU A 622 0.43 14.84 -9.31
C LEU A 622 0.13 13.98 -10.54
N ALA A 623 -1.09 14.04 -11.09
CA ALA A 623 -1.46 13.34 -12.31
C ALA A 623 -0.57 13.79 -13.48
N THR A 624 -0.34 15.10 -13.62
CA THR A 624 0.55 15.66 -14.65
C THR A 624 1.98 15.14 -14.47
N GLN A 625 2.46 15.04 -13.22
CA GLN A 625 3.80 14.52 -12.92
C GLN A 625 3.92 13.03 -13.27
N CYS A 626 2.96 12.20 -12.87
CA CYS A 626 2.95 10.78 -13.20
C CYS A 626 2.79 10.55 -14.71
N TYR A 627 1.91 11.30 -15.37
CA TYR A 627 1.74 11.30 -16.82
C TYR A 627 3.06 11.55 -17.54
N LYS A 628 3.79 12.62 -17.17
CA LYS A 628 5.09 12.93 -17.79
C LYS A 628 6.10 11.78 -17.63
N ARG A 629 6.13 11.14 -16.46
CA ARG A 629 7.00 9.96 -16.20
C ARG A 629 6.62 8.78 -17.08
N LEU A 630 5.34 8.43 -17.12
CA LEU A 630 4.81 7.31 -17.92
C LEU A 630 5.01 7.55 -19.42
N MET A 631 4.93 8.80 -19.86
CA MET A 631 5.16 9.15 -21.25
C MET A 631 6.64 9.29 -21.59
N TYR A 632 7.58 9.16 -20.64
CA TYR A 632 9.01 9.43 -20.89
C TYR A 632 9.25 10.79 -21.58
N ASP A 633 8.50 11.83 -21.18
CA ASP A 633 8.45 13.14 -21.84
C ASP A 633 8.17 13.07 -23.35
N TRP A 634 7.44 12.04 -23.79
CA TRP A 634 6.93 11.94 -25.15
C TRP A 634 5.70 12.83 -25.27
N GLU A 635 5.76 13.74 -26.23
CA GLU A 635 4.64 14.55 -26.65
C GLU A 635 4.33 14.15 -28.10
N PRO A 636 3.05 13.92 -28.46
CA PRO A 636 2.65 13.69 -29.84
C PRO A 636 3.15 14.83 -30.74
N SER A 637 3.61 14.50 -31.95
CA SER A 637 4.12 15.49 -32.91
C SER A 637 3.05 16.48 -33.39
N GLU A 638 1.78 16.09 -33.33
CA GLU A 638 0.63 16.96 -33.60
C GLU A 638 -0.28 17.03 -32.36
N PRO A 639 -0.85 18.21 -32.04
CA PRO A 639 -1.78 18.34 -30.94
C PRO A 639 -3.04 17.51 -31.21
N ILE A 640 -3.27 16.51 -30.37
CA ILE A 640 -4.46 15.67 -30.45
C ILE A 640 -5.69 16.53 -30.12
N THR A 641 -6.56 16.74 -31.11
CA THR A 641 -7.83 17.43 -30.90
C THR A 641 -8.79 16.46 -30.23
N LEU A 642 -9.01 16.60 -28.92
CA LEU A 642 -9.87 15.69 -28.16
C LEU A 642 -11.30 15.59 -28.76
N ALA A 643 -11.80 16.67 -29.37
CA ALA A 643 -13.11 16.68 -30.03
C ALA A 643 -13.21 15.81 -31.29
N SER A 644 -12.08 15.45 -31.91
CA SER A 644 -12.06 14.56 -33.08
C SER A 644 -11.88 13.09 -32.70
N ILE A 645 -11.60 12.79 -31.42
CA ILE A 645 -11.50 11.41 -30.94
C ILE A 645 -12.90 10.79 -30.91
N ARG A 646 -13.05 9.67 -31.60
CA ARG A 646 -14.22 8.80 -31.50
C ARG A 646 -14.00 7.78 -30.40
N ASP A 647 -14.79 7.89 -29.36
CA ASP A 647 -14.81 6.92 -28.28
C ASP A 647 -16.25 6.45 -28.07
N ARG A 648 -16.46 5.13 -28.13
CA ARG A 648 -17.76 4.52 -27.85
C ARG A 648 -17.73 3.98 -26.43
N LEU A 649 -17.94 4.87 -25.47
CA LEU A 649 -17.98 4.53 -24.03
C LEU A 649 -19.07 3.50 -23.69
N SER A 650 -20.09 3.33 -24.53
CA SER A 650 -21.14 2.30 -24.39
C SER A 650 -20.72 0.92 -24.92
N THR A 651 -19.57 0.83 -25.59
CA THR A 651 -19.08 -0.41 -26.18
C THR A 651 -18.37 -1.23 -25.12
N THR A 652 -19.08 -2.23 -24.59
CA THR A 652 -18.57 -3.18 -23.60
C THR A 652 -17.87 -4.38 -24.25
N THR A 653 -17.53 -4.29 -25.54
CA THR A 653 -16.84 -5.37 -26.25
C THR A 653 -15.44 -5.52 -25.68
N LEU A 654 -15.12 -6.71 -25.18
CA LEU A 654 -13.79 -7.03 -24.65
C LEU A 654 -12.71 -6.73 -25.71
N GLY A 655 -11.64 -6.05 -25.31
CA GLY A 655 -10.57 -5.64 -26.21
C GLY A 655 -10.86 -4.36 -27.02
N TYR A 656 -12.06 -3.77 -26.91
CA TYR A 656 -12.30 -2.44 -27.47
C TYR A 656 -11.45 -1.40 -26.74
N SER A 657 -10.65 -0.67 -27.51
CA SER A 657 -9.96 0.53 -27.07
C SER A 657 -10.19 1.62 -28.10
N PHE A 658 -10.45 2.85 -27.68
CA PHE A 658 -10.55 3.97 -28.63
C PHE A 658 -9.25 4.13 -29.45
N LEU A 659 -8.11 3.65 -28.95
CA LEU A 659 -6.86 3.63 -29.70
C LEU A 659 -6.96 2.79 -30.99
N SER A 660 -7.74 1.71 -30.95
CA SER A 660 -7.97 0.79 -32.08
C SER A 660 -9.02 1.29 -33.08
N ASP A 661 -9.74 2.39 -32.78
CA ASP A 661 -10.73 2.95 -33.72
C ASP A 661 -9.99 3.55 -34.94
N PRO A 662 -10.27 3.08 -36.18
CA PRO A 662 -9.59 3.58 -37.37
C PRO A 662 -9.71 5.09 -37.56
N ALA A 663 -10.78 5.72 -37.04
CA ALA A 663 -10.97 7.16 -37.13
C ALA A 663 -10.00 7.95 -36.24
N ASN A 664 -9.42 7.32 -35.20
CA ASN A 664 -8.50 7.98 -34.28
C ASN A 664 -7.05 7.91 -34.75
N SER A 665 -6.70 6.92 -35.59
CA SER A 665 -5.32 6.73 -36.07
C SER A 665 -4.29 6.63 -34.93
N LEU A 666 -4.65 5.93 -33.83
CA LEU A 666 -3.83 5.80 -32.63
C LEU A 666 -3.36 4.37 -32.33
N THR A 667 -3.71 3.39 -33.17
CA THR A 667 -3.50 1.95 -32.91
C THR A 667 -2.04 1.64 -32.56
N ASP A 668 -1.11 2.22 -33.31
CA ASP A 668 0.33 1.94 -33.19
C ASP A 668 1.08 3.01 -32.38
N SER A 669 0.37 4.01 -31.85
CA SER A 669 0.97 5.19 -31.19
C SER A 669 1.71 4.84 -29.90
N TYR A 670 1.42 3.68 -29.31
CA TYR A 670 2.15 3.21 -28.13
C TYR A 670 3.53 2.62 -28.50
N LEU A 671 3.76 2.15 -29.74
CA LEU A 671 5.04 1.57 -30.15
C LEU A 671 6.20 2.59 -30.11
N PRO A 672 6.05 3.85 -30.56
CA PRO A 672 7.05 4.90 -30.33
C PRO A 672 7.33 5.16 -28.85
N LEU A 673 6.30 5.15 -28.00
CA LEU A 673 6.45 5.33 -26.56
C LEU A 673 7.21 4.16 -25.93
N PHE A 674 6.86 2.92 -26.32
CA PHE A 674 7.54 1.71 -25.90
C PHE A 674 9.03 1.76 -26.26
N MET A 675 9.36 2.10 -27.51
CA MET A 675 10.76 2.26 -27.93
C MET A 675 11.49 3.32 -27.12
N LYS A 676 10.83 4.43 -26.81
CA LYS A 676 11.42 5.49 -25.98
C LYS A 676 11.68 5.00 -24.55
N ALA A 677 10.76 4.22 -23.99
CA ALA A 677 10.91 3.62 -22.66
C ALA A 677 12.04 2.59 -22.61
N CYS A 678 12.15 1.75 -23.63
CA CYS A 678 13.23 0.76 -23.77
C CYS A 678 14.61 1.41 -23.91
N LEU A 679 14.72 2.45 -24.73
CA LEU A 679 15.99 3.12 -25.05
C LEU A 679 16.33 4.25 -24.09
N SER A 680 15.52 4.49 -23.07
CA SER A 680 15.72 5.63 -22.18
C SER A 680 17.03 5.50 -21.40
N PRO A 681 17.91 6.53 -21.42
CA PRO A 681 19.19 6.47 -20.73
C PRO A 681 19.05 6.43 -19.20
N LEU A 682 17.95 7.00 -18.68
CA LEU A 682 17.58 7.00 -17.28
C LEU A 682 16.28 6.21 -17.11
N ASP A 683 16.25 5.29 -16.16
CA ASP A 683 15.06 4.50 -15.81
C ASP A 683 14.48 3.68 -16.99
N GLY A 684 15.29 3.35 -18.00
CA GLY A 684 14.85 2.56 -19.16
C GLY A 684 14.51 1.11 -18.85
N PHE A 685 13.58 0.54 -19.63
CA PHE A 685 13.11 -0.84 -19.47
C PHE A 685 14.15 -1.89 -19.83
N LEU A 686 15.16 -1.54 -20.62
CA LEU A 686 16.21 -2.46 -21.03
C LEU A 686 17.55 -2.03 -20.46
N LYS A 687 18.41 -3.02 -20.19
CA LYS A 687 19.79 -2.83 -19.76
C LYS A 687 20.70 -3.79 -20.52
N PRO A 688 21.99 -3.45 -20.72
CA PRO A 688 22.93 -4.39 -21.33
C PRO A 688 23.16 -5.58 -20.39
N LYS A 689 23.13 -6.80 -20.93
CA LYS A 689 23.60 -8.04 -20.28
C LYS A 689 25.05 -8.32 -20.68
N SER A 690 25.35 -8.13 -21.97
CA SER A 690 26.69 -8.21 -22.55
C SER A 690 26.90 -7.12 -23.63
N GLN A 691 28.04 -7.12 -24.32
CA GLN A 691 28.28 -6.21 -25.44
C GLN A 691 27.29 -6.43 -26.61
N THR A 692 26.72 -7.63 -26.73
CA THR A 692 25.86 -8.04 -27.85
C THR A 692 24.43 -8.36 -27.45
N GLU A 693 24.16 -8.53 -26.15
CA GLU A 693 22.85 -8.98 -25.64
C GLU A 693 22.24 -7.97 -24.66
N GLY A 694 20.98 -7.59 -24.90
CA GLY A 694 20.15 -6.80 -23.99
C GLY A 694 19.30 -7.68 -23.09
N GLN A 695 18.81 -7.14 -21.97
CA GLN A 695 17.86 -7.82 -21.09
C GLN A 695 16.90 -6.83 -20.43
N TRP A 696 15.78 -7.33 -19.93
CA TRP A 696 14.84 -6.54 -19.15
C TRP A 696 15.45 -6.01 -17.85
N ASN A 697 15.16 -4.75 -17.55
CA ASN A 697 15.40 -4.11 -16.27
C ASN A 697 14.12 -4.22 -15.42
N THR A 698 13.91 -5.40 -14.83
CA THR A 698 12.72 -5.72 -14.03
C THR A 698 12.38 -4.66 -12.97
N LYS A 699 13.39 -4.05 -12.34
CA LYS A 699 13.19 -2.97 -11.36
C LYS A 699 12.58 -1.72 -11.98
N ALA A 700 13.00 -1.33 -13.18
CA ALA A 700 12.44 -0.18 -13.89
C ALA A 700 11.02 -0.47 -14.40
N VAL A 701 10.77 -1.67 -14.91
CA VAL A 701 9.43 -2.11 -15.34
C VAL A 701 8.44 -2.10 -14.16
N GLN A 702 8.80 -2.68 -13.02
CA GLN A 702 7.96 -2.64 -11.82
C GLN A 702 7.71 -1.21 -11.31
N ALA A 703 8.71 -0.33 -11.40
CA ALA A 703 8.54 1.07 -11.00
C ALA A 703 7.56 1.81 -11.93
N TYR A 704 7.59 1.49 -13.23
CA TYR A 704 6.64 2.01 -14.20
C TYR A 704 5.21 1.53 -13.92
N LEU A 705 5.01 0.23 -13.69
CA LEU A 705 3.68 -0.32 -13.36
C LEU A 705 3.11 0.29 -12.07
N ALA A 706 3.92 0.42 -11.02
CA ALA A 706 3.49 1.11 -9.80
C ALA A 706 3.13 2.58 -10.06
N THR A 707 3.88 3.27 -10.92
CA THR A 707 3.59 4.67 -11.31
C THR A 707 2.31 4.77 -12.14
N HIS A 708 2.01 3.75 -12.95
CA HIS A 708 0.77 3.65 -13.70
C HIS A 708 -0.43 3.51 -12.77
N ASP A 709 -0.36 2.63 -11.78
CA ASP A 709 -1.45 2.44 -10.82
C ASP A 709 -1.66 3.69 -9.96
N ASP A 710 -0.57 4.36 -9.56
CA ASP A 710 -0.63 5.65 -8.89
C ASP A 710 -1.26 6.73 -9.77
N PHE A 711 -0.92 6.77 -11.06
CA PHE A 711 -1.54 7.70 -12.00
C PHE A 711 -3.05 7.47 -12.10
N LEU A 712 -3.50 6.22 -12.24
CA LEU A 712 -4.92 5.87 -12.29
C LEU A 712 -5.65 6.29 -11.02
N LYS A 713 -5.08 6.02 -9.83
CA LYS A 713 -5.65 6.45 -8.54
C LYS A 713 -5.82 7.97 -8.46
N VAL A 714 -4.80 8.72 -8.90
CA VAL A 714 -4.82 10.20 -8.86
C VAL A 714 -5.80 10.76 -9.90
N VAL A 715 -5.86 10.20 -11.10
CA VAL A 715 -6.83 10.60 -12.14
C VAL A 715 -8.26 10.34 -11.69
N MET A 716 -8.54 9.17 -11.11
CA MET A 716 -9.86 8.88 -10.56
C MET A 716 -10.24 9.86 -9.45
N SER A 717 -9.30 10.17 -8.55
CA SER A 717 -9.51 11.19 -7.51
C SER A 717 -9.83 12.57 -8.13
N TYR A 718 -9.10 12.96 -9.18
CA TYR A 718 -9.36 14.22 -9.89
C TYR A 718 -10.74 14.21 -10.57
N ILE A 719 -11.11 13.15 -11.30
CA ILE A 719 -12.41 13.02 -11.96
C ILE A 719 -13.55 13.13 -10.95
N LEU A 720 -13.46 12.43 -9.81
CA LEU A 720 -14.46 12.50 -8.74
C LEU A 720 -14.61 13.91 -8.15
N THR A 721 -13.52 14.68 -8.06
CA THR A 721 -13.59 16.08 -7.61
C THR A 721 -14.19 17.03 -8.65
N VAL A 722 -14.09 16.72 -9.95
CA VAL A 722 -14.57 17.59 -11.04
C VAL A 722 -16.01 17.26 -11.45
N ALA A 723 -16.39 15.98 -11.50
CA ALA A 723 -17.72 15.53 -11.92
C ALA A 723 -18.84 16.12 -11.04
N LYS A 724 -18.61 16.21 -9.72
CA LYS A 724 -19.55 16.83 -8.77
C LYS A 724 -19.77 18.33 -9.00
N GLU A 725 -18.81 19.03 -9.62
CA GLU A 725 -18.95 20.46 -9.92
C GLU A 725 -19.86 20.69 -11.14
N ALA A 726 -19.80 19.81 -12.15
CA ALA A 726 -20.65 19.90 -13.33
C ALA A 726 -22.14 19.72 -12.98
N GLU A 727 -22.47 18.76 -12.11
CA GLU A 727 -23.83 18.56 -11.60
C GLU A 727 -24.34 19.76 -10.78
N SER A 728 -23.46 20.41 -10.01
CA SER A 728 -23.80 21.63 -9.24
C SER A 728 -24.03 22.87 -10.10
N ARG A 729 -23.52 22.91 -11.33
CA ARG A 729 -23.72 24.02 -12.29
C ARG A 729 -24.87 23.79 -13.26
N SER A 730 -25.34 22.55 -13.40
CA SER A 730 -26.54 22.19 -14.16
C SER A 730 -27.82 22.19 -13.33
N SER A 731 -27.69 22.35 -12.01
CA SER A 731 -28.78 22.59 -11.04
C SER A 731 -28.86 24.08 -10.75
#